data_AF-A0A954IKH5-F1
#
_entry.id   AF-A0A954IKH5-F1
#
_cell.length_a   1.000
_cell.length_b   1.000
_cell.length_c   1.000
_cell.angle_alpha   90.00
_cell.angle_beta   90.00
_cell.angle_gamma   90.00
#
_symmetry.space_group_name_H-M   'P 1'
#
loop_
_entity.id
_entity.type
_entity.pdbx_description
1 polymer ?
#
loop_
_entity_poly.entity_id
_entity_poly.type
_entity_poly.pdbx_seq_one_letter_code
_entity_poly.pdbx_strand_id
1 'polypeptide(L)'
;MTPLAVGRVILESQCSAAIGGFDGCCRQTFCCTALWFLCCIVLSQPLHPANADDSRVLQAVSGGDVSQFNQPSQAGPQRSREVPPVTPAMRCITNDEVRGPFYAGSVPRNPAIIRDAQLNDIATVGRFCWIVGERGVVLSSEDAGQTWIEQMLPVDCSLKSVCFLTNQIGWIAGMEPVVATGQQQAILLMTRDGGASWTRIQNAPSARNSVDFNVPAIGSTTSISPIADREIPIEALPGILHLQYFGLTDAVAITLPESASIPGDAASPTAFRTADGGLTWRPLDHDQSAGRWTTADFISADEGIAAGEQRAYASIVSTRAVTTGPPLPTAQAIHGTSLNNDLSGWMAGDGAWLLHTDNAGITWTPAPGRLPPELINLLDFQTVAHRGSVVLAAGAPGHFIVRSADAGQTWQTVTLSTTAPVRSLHFIDEQTVLAVGALGAIHLSTDAGATWRTVRGEGLRTACLVMVTSTESLPLSLLAETSGEQGFRSVAVSLAPQFLESRFRSQTEEASAGRQAMSRVGGNAFSSDWMFARDPQQATYSVSQLLAAWNTRTEGQLRELLPWRIARQIRMWRPAVIVVQRSGEQDVVAEILTQVLPAAVRMAAQPDSVAGLSGSLAGQPWQVSRVVVSTSSDVATPLRFTSQTLLNRLATTTGLIAGAVEEILMSAAPADLRQENHYHVLPLESDQPEDSATPPGLMVRLRTTIGADARRSVVPLFPEQL
;
A
#
# COMPACT_ATOMS: atom_id res chain seq x y z
N MET A 1 -14.52 10.36 -55.27
CA MET A 1 -15.92 10.64 -55.69
C MET A 1 -16.62 11.28 -54.51
N THR A 2 -17.34 12.36 -54.77
CA THR A 2 -18.05 13.24 -53.83
C THR A 2 -19.33 12.62 -53.22
N PRO A 3 -19.90 13.24 -52.17
CA PRO A 3 -20.77 12.63 -51.17
C PRO A 3 -22.26 12.98 -51.34
N LEU A 4 -23.11 12.44 -50.45
CA LEU A 4 -24.49 12.89 -50.25
C LEU A 4 -24.72 13.29 -48.78
N ALA A 5 -25.37 14.44 -48.63
CA ALA A 5 -25.62 15.20 -47.41
C ALA A 5 -27.10 15.12 -46.97
N VAL A 6 -27.38 15.84 -45.87
CA VAL A 6 -28.68 16.39 -45.34
C VAL A 6 -28.97 15.81 -43.95
N GLY A 7 -29.22 16.59 -42.89
CA GLY A 7 -29.35 18.04 -42.76
C GLY A 7 -29.39 18.47 -41.29
N ARG A 8 -28.99 19.72 -41.05
CA ARG A 8 -28.88 20.43 -39.76
C ARG A 8 -30.13 21.32 -39.60
N VAL A 9 -30.76 21.33 -38.42
CA VAL A 9 -31.78 22.33 -38.08
C VAL A 9 -31.20 23.27 -37.02
N ILE A 10 -31.10 24.54 -37.39
CA ILE A 10 -30.84 25.69 -36.51
C ILE A 10 -32.17 26.42 -36.38
N LEU A 11 -32.57 26.80 -35.16
CA LEU A 11 -33.51 27.88 -34.92
C LEU A 11 -32.96 28.76 -33.79
N GLU A 12 -32.55 29.96 -34.17
CA GLU A 12 -32.40 31.14 -33.31
C GLU A 12 -33.77 31.75 -32.97
N SER A 13 -33.74 32.73 -32.04
CA SER A 13 -34.74 33.77 -31.73
C SER A 13 -35.63 33.44 -30.51
N GLN A 14 -35.91 34.31 -29.53
CA GLN A 14 -35.65 35.74 -29.27
C GLN A 14 -35.61 36.00 -27.76
N CYS A 15 -34.94 37.08 -27.35
CA CYS A 15 -35.16 37.75 -26.07
C CYS A 15 -36.56 38.39 -26.03
N SER A 16 -37.26 38.24 -24.91
CA SER A 16 -38.20 39.25 -24.43
C SER A 16 -38.19 39.30 -22.90
N ALA A 17 -37.99 40.51 -22.37
CA ALA A 17 -38.17 40.83 -20.97
C ALA A 17 -39.66 41.06 -20.69
N ALA A 18 -40.16 40.53 -19.58
CA ALA A 18 -41.42 40.97 -18.99
C ALA A 18 -41.32 40.93 -17.46
N ILE A 19 -41.45 42.11 -16.89
CA ILE A 19 -41.60 42.45 -15.47
C ILE A 19 -43.06 42.18 -15.06
N GLY A 20 -43.25 41.68 -13.83
CA GLY A 20 -44.54 41.56 -13.14
C GLY A 20 -44.57 40.26 -12.34
N GLY A 21 -44.59 40.22 -11.01
CA GLY A 21 -45.28 41.08 -10.06
C GLY A 21 -46.33 40.21 -9.36
N PHE A 22 -46.00 39.68 -8.18
CA PHE A 22 -47.00 39.16 -7.23
C PHE A 22 -46.52 39.45 -5.80
N ASP A 23 -47.16 40.46 -5.21
CA ASP A 23 -47.28 40.69 -3.78
C ASP A 23 -48.31 39.72 -3.17
N GLY A 24 -48.06 39.31 -1.91
CA GLY A 24 -49.07 39.48 -0.85
C GLY A 24 -49.65 38.25 -0.13
N CYS A 25 -49.44 38.26 1.19
CA CYS A 25 -50.14 37.57 2.31
C CYS A 25 -49.74 36.12 2.64
N CYS A 26 -49.34 35.71 3.86
CA CYS A 26 -49.32 36.29 5.23
C CYS A 26 -48.26 35.51 6.07
N ARG A 27 -47.33 36.14 6.82
CA ARG A 27 -47.35 36.43 8.29
C ARG A 27 -47.67 35.21 9.17
N GLN A 28 -46.83 34.72 10.10
CA GLN A 28 -46.19 35.28 11.32
C GLN A 28 -45.03 34.33 11.73
N THR A 29 -43.87 34.70 12.30
CA THR A 29 -43.58 35.65 13.38
C THR A 29 -42.10 36.07 13.30
N PHE A 30 -41.86 37.36 13.53
CA PHE A 30 -40.59 38.08 13.49
C PHE A 30 -40.09 38.35 14.93
N CYS A 31 -38.87 38.93 15.01
CA CYS A 31 -38.33 39.77 16.11
C CYS A 31 -37.51 39.06 17.22
N CYS A 32 -36.30 39.51 17.60
CA CYS A 32 -35.48 40.71 17.30
C CYS A 32 -34.00 40.38 17.66
N THR A 33 -32.99 40.53 16.79
CA THR A 33 -32.19 41.73 16.41
C THR A 33 -31.49 42.51 17.53
N ALA A 34 -30.15 42.41 17.51
CA ALA A 34 -29.14 43.48 17.39
C ALA A 34 -29.27 44.81 18.18
N LEU A 35 -28.22 45.08 18.95
CA LEU A 35 -27.61 46.37 19.30
C LEU A 35 -26.08 46.10 19.28
N TRP A 36 -25.14 46.94 18.88
CA TRP A 36 -25.12 48.34 18.44
C TRP A 36 -23.72 48.61 17.82
N PHE A 37 -23.62 49.74 17.14
CA PHE A 37 -22.58 50.21 16.25
C PHE A 37 -21.26 50.70 16.93
N LEU A 38 -20.15 50.64 16.17
CA LEU A 38 -19.05 51.63 16.06
C LEU A 38 -18.02 51.82 17.21
N CYS A 39 -16.73 51.51 16.95
CA CYS A 39 -15.63 52.50 17.05
C CYS A 39 -14.27 52.00 16.51
N CYS A 40 -13.73 52.81 15.57
CA CYS A 40 -12.33 53.13 15.31
C CYS A 40 -11.42 52.15 14.55
N ILE A 41 -11.28 52.45 13.26
CA ILE A 41 -10.10 52.30 12.40
C ILE A 41 -9.00 53.29 12.86
N VAL A 42 -7.72 52.95 12.68
CA VAL A 42 -6.60 53.75 12.09
C VAL A 42 -5.22 53.40 12.73
N LEU A 43 -4.24 53.17 11.84
CA LEU A 43 -2.78 53.01 11.97
C LEU A 43 -2.29 51.55 12.11
N SER A 44 -1.29 51.04 11.40
CA SER A 44 -0.45 51.49 10.27
C SER A 44 0.46 50.30 9.88
N GLN A 45 0.93 50.30 8.64
CA GLN A 45 1.74 49.32 7.89
C GLN A 45 3.10 48.87 8.54
N PRO A 46 3.78 47.85 7.97
CA PRO A 46 4.72 46.93 8.64
C PRO A 46 6.19 47.35 8.56
N LEU A 47 7.07 46.72 9.35
CA LEU A 47 8.52 46.79 9.17
C LEU A 47 9.19 45.42 9.35
N HIS A 48 10.04 45.11 8.38
CA HIS A 48 10.95 43.96 8.30
C HIS A 48 12.37 44.42 8.74
N PRO A 49 13.42 43.57 8.70
CA PRO A 49 14.18 43.07 9.86
C PRO A 49 15.53 43.78 10.10
N ALA A 50 16.19 43.49 11.23
CA ALA A 50 17.63 43.72 11.41
C ALA A 50 18.29 42.70 12.34
N ASN A 51 19.45 42.21 11.89
CA ASN A 51 20.42 41.33 12.54
C ASN A 51 20.98 41.91 13.86
N ALA A 52 21.42 41.05 14.78
CA ALA A 52 22.85 40.85 15.08
C ALA A 52 23.05 40.09 16.41
N ASP A 53 24.04 39.20 16.36
CA ASP A 53 24.72 38.54 17.47
C ASP A 53 25.06 39.50 18.63
N ASP A 54 25.05 39.03 19.89
CA ASP A 54 26.31 38.75 20.58
C ASP A 54 26.15 38.01 21.91
N SER A 55 27.23 37.33 22.25
CA SER A 55 27.46 36.41 23.36
C SER A 55 28.12 37.08 24.58
N ARG A 56 28.04 36.40 25.74
CA ARG A 56 28.89 36.46 26.98
C ARG A 56 28.14 36.87 28.26
N VAL A 57 27.92 35.95 29.21
CA VAL A 57 28.81 35.48 30.33
C VAL A 57 28.92 36.49 31.49
N LEU A 58 28.50 36.06 32.70
CA LEU A 58 29.12 36.21 34.04
C LEU A 58 28.06 35.85 35.12
N GLN A 59 28.13 34.68 35.76
CA GLN A 59 28.74 34.35 37.07
C GLN A 59 28.22 35.10 38.33
N ALA A 60 27.44 34.34 39.11
CA ALA A 60 27.35 34.16 40.58
C ALA A 60 27.91 35.19 41.56
N VAL A 61 27.13 35.47 42.63
CA VAL A 61 27.64 35.58 44.02
C VAL A 61 26.62 35.01 45.01
N SER A 62 27.17 34.33 46.00
CA SER A 62 26.67 33.58 47.16
C SER A 62 26.10 34.41 48.32
N GLY A 63 25.38 33.72 49.22
CA GLY A 63 25.71 33.75 50.65
C GLY A 63 24.55 33.97 51.62
N GLY A 64 24.49 33.13 52.66
CA GLY A 64 23.79 33.45 53.90
C GLY A 64 23.08 32.25 54.53
N ASP A 65 23.60 31.79 55.65
CA ASP A 65 23.39 30.48 56.26
C ASP A 65 22.92 30.65 57.73
N VAL A 66 22.44 29.56 58.33
CA VAL A 66 22.49 29.21 59.78
C VAL A 66 21.27 29.43 60.72
N SER A 67 20.71 28.28 61.16
CA SER A 67 20.26 27.89 62.53
C SER A 67 18.89 28.36 63.06
N GLN A 68 18.13 27.67 63.94
CA GLN A 68 18.25 26.39 64.66
C GLN A 68 16.90 26.08 65.40
N PHE A 69 16.70 24.78 65.72
CA PHE A 69 15.98 24.19 66.87
C PHE A 69 14.43 23.93 66.90
N ASN A 70 14.16 22.63 67.18
CA ASN A 70 13.06 21.97 67.91
C ASN A 70 11.72 21.56 67.24
N GLN A 71 11.55 20.23 67.13
CA GLN A 71 10.30 19.46 67.00
C GLN A 71 9.69 19.14 68.40
N PRO A 72 8.54 18.44 68.58
CA PRO A 72 7.50 18.00 67.61
C PRO A 72 6.04 18.30 68.07
N SER A 73 5.08 18.35 67.14
CA SER A 73 3.74 17.79 67.37
C SER A 73 2.98 17.56 66.07
N GLN A 74 2.33 16.41 65.99
CA GLN A 74 1.56 15.88 64.87
C GLN A 74 0.36 16.75 64.48
N ALA A 75 0.15 16.93 63.17
CA ALA A 75 -1.14 16.83 62.48
C ALA A 75 -0.91 17.14 61.00
N GLY A 76 -1.32 16.23 60.10
CA GLY A 76 -1.02 16.32 58.67
C GLY A 76 -1.75 17.47 57.94
N PRO A 77 -1.17 18.01 56.87
CA PRO A 77 -1.90 18.90 55.97
C PRO A 77 -2.14 18.26 54.60
N GLN A 78 -3.33 18.58 54.07
CA GLN A 78 -3.64 18.52 52.64
C GLN A 78 -2.62 19.37 51.86
N ARG A 79 -2.01 18.80 50.83
CA ARG A 79 -1.14 19.53 49.89
C ARG A 79 -1.97 20.11 48.74
N SER A 80 -1.87 21.42 48.65
CA SER A 80 -2.10 22.26 47.47
C SER A 80 -1.22 21.84 46.28
N ARG A 81 -1.78 22.01 45.08
CA ARG A 81 -1.21 21.67 43.76
C ARG A 81 0.12 22.40 43.49
N GLU A 82 1.17 21.61 43.24
CA GLU A 82 2.33 22.01 42.44
C GLU A 82 2.19 21.40 41.05
N VAL A 83 2.43 22.20 40.02
CA VAL A 83 2.51 21.79 38.61
C VAL A 83 3.92 21.23 38.37
N PRO A 84 4.09 19.95 38.00
CA PRO A 84 5.40 19.44 37.61
C PRO A 84 5.70 19.76 36.14
N PRO A 85 6.98 19.85 35.75
CA PRO A 85 7.38 20.24 34.41
C PRO A 85 7.01 19.17 33.39
N VAL A 86 6.61 19.62 32.19
CA VAL A 86 6.34 18.77 31.03
C VAL A 86 7.66 18.19 30.52
N THR A 87 7.92 16.93 30.85
CA THR A 87 8.82 16.05 30.10
C THR A 87 7.98 15.23 29.10
N PRO A 88 8.43 15.04 27.85
CA PRO A 88 7.76 14.15 26.92
C PRO A 88 8.00 12.71 27.39
N ALA A 89 7.06 12.19 28.18
CA ALA A 89 7.06 10.78 28.55
C ALA A 89 6.68 9.97 27.31
N MET A 90 7.68 9.52 26.57
CA MET A 90 7.57 8.36 25.70
C MET A 90 7.19 7.19 26.62
N ARG A 91 5.89 6.86 26.69
CA ARG A 91 5.43 5.63 27.34
C ARG A 91 5.90 4.47 26.47
N CYS A 92 7.09 3.93 26.79
CA CYS A 92 7.42 2.57 26.43
C CYS A 92 6.34 1.67 27.02
N ILE A 93 5.49 1.12 26.16
CA ILE A 93 4.59 0.04 26.53
C ILE A 93 5.49 -1.14 26.92
N THR A 94 5.41 -1.57 28.17
CA THR A 94 6.09 -2.75 28.67
C THR A 94 5.53 -3.99 27.96
N ASN A 95 6.41 -4.89 27.51
CA ASN A 95 6.10 -6.09 26.72
C ASN A 95 5.10 -7.09 27.36
N ASP A 96 4.58 -6.84 28.56
CA ASP A 96 3.80 -7.81 29.33
C ASP A 96 2.29 -7.78 29.06
N GLU A 97 1.72 -6.74 28.45
CA GLU A 97 0.26 -6.64 28.22
C GLU A 97 -0.23 -7.23 26.87
N VAL A 98 0.67 -7.73 26.01
CA VAL A 98 0.33 -8.29 24.68
C VAL A 98 0.18 -9.82 24.69
N ARG A 99 0.43 -10.49 25.81
CA ARG A 99 0.38 -11.96 25.90
C ARG A 99 -1.04 -12.50 26.09
N GLY A 100 -1.86 -12.39 25.04
CA GLY A 100 -2.94 -13.36 24.83
C GLY A 100 -2.33 -14.74 24.49
N PRO A 101 -3.02 -15.87 24.74
CA PRO A 101 -2.38 -17.21 24.76
C PRO A 101 -1.93 -17.74 23.38
N PHE A 102 -2.08 -16.99 22.29
CA PHE A 102 -1.87 -17.47 20.91
C PHE A 102 -1.22 -16.45 19.94
N TYR A 103 -0.50 -15.43 20.43
CA TYR A 103 0.29 -14.56 19.56
C TYR A 103 1.79 -14.84 19.69
N ALA A 104 2.23 -15.95 19.10
CA ALA A 104 3.63 -16.16 18.70
C ALA A 104 3.67 -16.09 17.17
N GLY A 105 4.04 -14.95 16.57
CA GLY A 105 3.99 -14.88 15.11
C GLY A 105 4.28 -13.55 14.40
N SER A 106 4.91 -12.56 15.05
CA SER A 106 5.40 -11.38 14.34
C SER A 106 6.73 -10.86 14.86
N VAL A 107 7.52 -10.29 13.94
CA VAL A 107 8.79 -9.61 14.27
C VAL A 107 8.52 -8.50 15.29
N PRO A 108 9.34 -8.37 16.36
CA PRO A 108 9.18 -7.33 17.36
C PRO A 108 9.09 -5.95 16.73
N ARG A 109 8.10 -5.23 17.21
CA ARG A 109 7.70 -3.93 16.74
C ARG A 109 8.65 -2.84 17.24
N ASN A 110 9.71 -2.60 16.48
CA ASN A 110 10.71 -1.56 16.74
C ASN A 110 10.53 -0.37 15.76
N PRO A 111 10.77 0.89 16.19
CA PRO A 111 10.82 2.07 15.31
C PRO A 111 11.51 1.88 13.94
N ALA A 112 12.61 1.13 13.86
CA ALA A 112 13.35 0.90 12.62
C ALA A 112 12.54 0.14 11.55
N ILE A 113 11.66 -0.79 11.98
CA ILE A 113 10.78 -1.60 11.13
C ILE A 113 9.55 -0.82 10.68
N ILE A 114 9.14 0.18 11.47
CA ILE A 114 8.10 1.15 11.09
C ILE A 114 8.62 2.05 9.98
N ARG A 115 9.89 2.48 10.11
CA ARG A 115 10.49 3.49 9.22
C ARG A 115 10.59 3.09 7.77
N ASP A 116 10.61 1.80 7.49
CA ASP A 116 10.68 1.26 6.14
C ASP A 116 9.48 0.36 5.80
N ALA A 117 8.41 0.44 6.59
CA ALA A 117 7.13 -0.18 6.27
C ALA A 117 6.56 0.47 5.00
N GLN A 118 5.95 -0.34 4.14
CA GLN A 118 5.27 0.18 2.96
C GLN A 118 4.07 1.04 3.37
N LEU A 119 3.96 2.23 2.78
CA LEU A 119 2.85 3.15 2.97
C LEU A 119 1.83 2.94 1.84
N ASN A 120 0.55 2.92 2.18
CA ASN A 120 -0.52 2.49 1.28
C ASN A 120 -1.44 3.64 0.85
N ASP A 121 -1.82 4.55 1.77
CA ASP A 121 -2.81 5.59 1.48
C ASP A 121 -2.59 6.89 2.27
N ILE A 122 -3.16 7.99 1.79
CA ILE A 122 -3.01 9.36 2.30
C ILE A 122 -4.40 10.00 2.43
N ALA A 123 -4.67 10.67 3.56
CA ALA A 123 -5.81 11.56 3.72
C ALA A 123 -5.37 12.94 4.19
N THR A 124 -6.10 13.98 3.80
CA THR A 124 -5.79 15.36 4.19
C THR A 124 -7.03 16.16 4.52
N VAL A 125 -6.94 17.04 5.52
CA VAL A 125 -7.94 18.06 5.82
C VAL A 125 -7.21 19.38 6.05
N GLY A 126 -7.26 20.27 5.05
CA GLY A 126 -6.42 21.48 5.05
C GLY A 126 -4.94 21.11 5.14
N ARG A 127 -4.21 21.70 6.10
CA ARG A 127 -2.79 21.40 6.35
C ARG A 127 -2.52 20.10 7.13
N PHE A 128 -3.55 19.43 7.62
CA PHE A 128 -3.39 18.19 8.37
C PHE A 128 -3.35 17.01 7.42
N CYS A 129 -2.43 16.08 7.63
CA CYS A 129 -2.24 14.90 6.79
C CYS A 129 -2.12 13.64 7.63
N TRP A 130 -2.66 12.54 7.13
CA TRP A 130 -2.52 11.21 7.71
C TRP A 130 -2.07 10.23 6.63
N ILE A 131 -1.14 9.35 6.97
CA ILE A 131 -0.69 8.26 6.10
C ILE A 131 -0.81 6.95 6.87
N VAL A 132 -1.27 5.91 6.18
CA VAL A 132 -1.36 4.55 6.75
C VAL A 132 -0.61 3.54 5.89
N GLY A 133 -0.25 2.39 6.48
CA GLY A 133 0.49 1.36 5.77
C GLY A 133 0.50 -0.01 6.42
N GLU A 134 1.47 -0.81 5.99
CA GLU A 134 1.71 -2.15 6.54
C GLU A 134 2.14 -2.09 8.01
N ARG A 135 1.91 -3.18 8.76
CA ARG A 135 2.29 -3.30 10.19
C ARG A 135 1.56 -2.33 11.12
N GLY A 136 0.38 -1.84 10.72
CA GLY A 136 -0.37 -0.89 11.52
C GLY A 136 0.30 0.47 11.70
N VAL A 137 1.20 0.87 10.77
CA VAL A 137 1.82 2.19 10.81
C VAL A 137 0.80 3.28 10.49
N VAL A 138 0.79 4.32 11.33
CA VAL A 138 0.05 5.56 11.09
C VAL A 138 1.00 6.72 11.28
N LEU A 139 0.98 7.65 10.35
CA LEU A 139 1.75 8.90 10.43
C LEU A 139 0.78 10.05 10.40
N SER A 140 1.00 11.06 11.24
CA SER A 140 0.26 12.31 11.19
C SER A 140 1.20 13.49 10.98
N SER A 141 0.71 14.49 10.26
CA SER A 141 1.40 15.76 10.07
C SER A 141 0.41 16.88 10.31
N GLU A 142 0.87 17.91 11.01
CA GLU A 142 0.11 19.14 11.22
C GLU A 142 0.64 20.27 10.34
N ASP A 143 1.60 20.06 9.46
CA ASP A 143 2.31 21.11 8.72
C ASP A 143 2.41 20.84 7.21
N ALA A 144 1.33 20.28 6.64
CA ALA A 144 1.21 19.93 5.22
C ALA A 144 2.30 18.94 4.76
N GLY A 145 2.59 17.95 5.60
CA GLY A 145 3.53 16.87 5.31
C GLY A 145 5.00 17.26 5.35
N GLN A 146 5.34 18.40 5.97
CA GLN A 146 6.73 18.83 6.13
C GLN A 146 7.43 18.01 7.21
N THR A 147 6.76 17.75 8.33
CA THR A 147 7.19 16.88 9.42
C THR A 147 6.11 15.86 9.77
N TRP A 148 6.53 14.75 10.37
CA TRP A 148 5.67 13.60 10.63
C TRP A 148 5.87 13.06 12.04
N ILE A 149 4.74 12.80 12.71
CA ILE A 149 4.68 12.09 13.98
C ILE A 149 4.32 10.63 13.66
N GLU A 150 5.18 9.70 14.10
CA GLU A 150 4.97 8.28 13.88
C GLU A 150 4.19 7.67 15.04
N GLN A 151 3.07 7.01 14.72
CA GLN A 151 2.27 6.25 15.67
C GLN A 151 2.17 4.79 15.22
N MET A 152 2.42 3.90 16.17
CA MET A 152 2.19 2.49 16.00
C MET A 152 0.90 2.10 16.70
N LEU A 153 -0.06 1.63 15.93
CA LEU A 153 -1.28 1.08 16.50
C LEU A 153 -1.02 -0.33 17.04
N PRO A 154 -1.72 -0.78 18.09
CA PRO A 154 -1.58 -2.13 18.65
C PRO A 154 -2.22 -3.22 17.76
N VAL A 155 -2.19 -3.04 16.44
CA VAL A 155 -2.73 -3.96 15.42
C VAL A 155 -1.64 -4.33 14.43
N ASP A 156 -1.48 -5.62 14.14
CA ASP A 156 -0.47 -6.18 13.23
C ASP A 156 -1.04 -6.63 11.91
N CYS A 157 -1.59 -5.64 11.22
CA CYS A 157 -2.40 -5.80 10.04
C CYS A 157 -1.93 -4.83 8.95
N SER A 158 -2.48 -5.02 7.76
CA SER A 158 -2.26 -4.10 6.65
C SER A 158 -3.35 -3.04 6.67
N LEU A 159 -3.00 -1.78 6.96
CA LEU A 159 -3.92 -0.66 6.80
C LEU A 159 -3.88 -0.22 5.34
N LYS A 160 -5.04 -0.21 4.68
CA LYS A 160 -5.15 0.00 3.22
C LYS A 160 -5.74 1.35 2.85
N SER A 161 -6.65 1.88 3.66
CA SER A 161 -7.32 3.13 3.35
C SER A 161 -7.50 3.99 4.60
N VAL A 162 -7.42 5.30 4.42
CA VAL A 162 -7.65 6.30 5.46
C VAL A 162 -8.52 7.42 4.91
N CYS A 163 -9.50 7.88 5.69
CA CYS A 163 -10.30 9.05 5.35
C CYS A 163 -10.63 9.87 6.59
N PHE A 164 -10.75 11.19 6.42
CA PHE A 164 -11.05 12.12 7.50
C PHE A 164 -12.17 13.07 7.06
N LEU A 165 -13.20 13.23 7.89
CA LEU A 165 -14.26 14.22 7.67
C LEU A 165 -13.85 15.61 8.16
N THR A 166 -13.09 15.64 9.25
CA THR A 166 -12.55 16.85 9.85
C THR A 166 -11.12 16.57 10.29
N ASN A 167 -10.41 17.57 10.79
CA ASN A 167 -9.08 17.33 11.37
C ASN A 167 -9.11 16.59 12.71
N GLN A 168 -10.30 16.23 13.22
CA GLN A 168 -10.47 15.49 14.48
C GLN A 168 -11.10 14.12 14.28
N ILE A 169 -12.02 13.99 13.32
CA ILE A 169 -12.80 12.77 13.12
C ILE A 169 -12.38 12.10 11.82
N GLY A 170 -11.91 10.86 11.93
CA GLY A 170 -11.44 10.06 10.81
C GLY A 170 -11.52 8.56 11.07
N TRP A 171 -11.32 7.81 10.00
CA TRP A 171 -11.37 6.36 9.97
C TRP A 171 -10.17 5.79 9.22
N ILE A 172 -9.76 4.61 9.66
CA ILE A 172 -8.78 3.79 8.97
C ILE A 172 -9.40 2.42 8.76
N ALA A 173 -9.24 1.89 7.56
CA ALA A 173 -9.65 0.54 7.23
C ALA A 173 -8.51 -0.27 6.63
N GLY A 174 -8.63 -1.58 6.75
CA GLY A 174 -7.65 -2.51 6.20
C GLY A 174 -8.09 -3.95 6.36
N MET A 175 -7.09 -4.82 6.47
CA MET A 175 -7.29 -6.26 6.58
C MET A 175 -6.37 -6.89 7.61
N GLU A 176 -6.93 -7.81 8.39
CA GLU A 176 -6.19 -8.65 9.32
C GLU A 176 -6.46 -10.14 9.03
N PRO A 177 -5.48 -11.02 9.29
CA PRO A 177 -5.64 -12.42 9.03
C PRO A 177 -6.43 -13.10 10.14
N VAL A 178 -7.36 -13.96 9.76
CA VAL A 178 -8.07 -14.87 10.65
C VAL A 178 -7.29 -16.18 10.68
N VAL A 179 -6.56 -16.44 11.75
CA VAL A 179 -5.69 -17.63 11.87
C VAL A 179 -6.47 -18.93 11.61
N ALA A 180 -7.67 -19.06 12.19
CA ALA A 180 -8.47 -20.27 12.08
C ALA A 180 -8.94 -20.59 10.65
N THR A 181 -9.09 -19.58 9.80
CA THR A 181 -9.60 -19.76 8.44
C THR A 181 -8.59 -19.38 7.37
N GLY A 182 -7.44 -18.76 7.70
CA GLY A 182 -6.50 -18.17 6.75
C GLY A 182 -7.06 -16.99 5.93
N GLN A 183 -8.34 -16.61 6.13
CA GLN A 183 -8.99 -15.53 5.39
C GLN A 183 -8.59 -14.15 5.93
N GLN A 184 -8.77 -13.13 5.11
CA GLN A 184 -8.51 -11.74 5.49
C GLN A 184 -9.83 -11.06 5.84
N GLN A 185 -10.03 -10.72 7.11
CA GLN A 185 -11.21 -9.98 7.56
C GLN A 185 -10.95 -8.48 7.62
N ALA A 186 -12.01 -7.69 7.55
CA ALA A 186 -11.95 -6.25 7.72
C ALA A 186 -11.47 -5.86 9.13
N ILE A 187 -10.65 -4.81 9.18
CA ILE A 187 -10.42 -4.05 10.40
C ILE A 187 -10.83 -2.59 10.14
N LEU A 188 -11.58 -2.02 11.06
CA LEU A 188 -12.08 -0.65 11.01
C LEU A 188 -11.77 0.07 12.31
N LEU A 189 -11.09 1.21 12.23
CA LEU A 189 -10.69 2.03 13.36
C LEU A 189 -11.23 3.45 13.18
N MET A 190 -11.65 4.09 14.27
CA MET A 190 -12.12 5.47 14.30
C MET A 190 -11.28 6.29 15.27
N THR A 191 -11.04 7.54 14.92
CA THR A 191 -10.52 8.56 15.82
C THR A 191 -11.52 9.71 15.97
N ARG A 192 -11.47 10.39 17.13
CA ARG A 192 -12.22 11.63 17.41
C ARG A 192 -11.32 12.76 17.91
N ASP A 193 -10.01 12.55 17.92
CA ASP A 193 -8.98 13.45 18.44
C ASP A 193 -7.84 13.67 17.42
N GLY A 194 -8.14 13.56 16.12
CA GLY A 194 -7.18 13.84 15.04
C GLY A 194 -6.14 12.75 14.86
N GLY A 195 -6.43 11.54 15.34
CA GLY A 195 -5.55 10.38 15.23
C GLY A 195 -4.61 10.19 16.41
N ALA A 196 -4.74 10.97 17.49
CA ALA A 196 -3.97 10.75 18.72
C ALA A 196 -4.35 9.42 19.39
N SER A 197 -5.63 9.06 19.35
CA SER A 197 -6.13 7.75 19.75
C SER A 197 -7.07 7.15 18.70
N TRP A 198 -7.06 5.81 18.63
CA TRP A 198 -7.84 5.03 17.69
C TRP A 198 -8.63 3.95 18.42
N THR A 199 -9.92 3.89 18.15
CA THR A 199 -10.83 2.88 18.70
C THR A 199 -11.33 1.97 17.60
N ARG A 200 -11.26 0.65 17.82
CA ARG A 200 -11.79 -0.34 16.88
C ARG A 200 -13.32 -0.29 16.86
N ILE A 201 -13.90 -0.22 15.66
CA ILE A 201 -15.33 -0.41 15.45
C ILE A 201 -15.57 -1.92 15.31
N GLN A 202 -16.41 -2.44 16.20
CA GLN A 202 -16.78 -3.85 16.26
C GLN A 202 -18.13 -3.97 16.96
N ASN A 203 -18.88 -5.03 16.68
CA ASN A 203 -20.07 -5.37 17.43
C ASN A 203 -19.66 -5.80 18.85
N ALA A 204 -20.49 -5.49 19.85
CA ALA A 204 -20.24 -5.96 21.21
C ALA A 204 -20.05 -7.48 21.19
N PRO A 205 -19.04 -8.05 21.88
CA PRO A 205 -18.84 -9.48 21.87
C PRO A 205 -20.11 -10.12 22.42
N SER A 206 -20.90 -10.73 21.54
CA SER A 206 -21.97 -11.62 21.95
C SER A 206 -21.31 -12.65 22.87
N ALA A 207 -21.83 -12.77 24.08
CA ALA A 207 -21.35 -13.73 25.06
C ALA A 207 -21.07 -15.04 24.33
N ARG A 208 -19.82 -15.51 24.39
CA ARG A 208 -19.39 -16.84 23.92
C ARG A 208 -20.15 -17.91 24.71
N ASN A 209 -21.44 -18.05 24.45
CA ASN A 209 -22.22 -19.21 24.77
C ASN A 209 -22.38 -19.95 23.46
N SER A 210 -21.81 -21.15 23.44
CA SER A 210 -22.00 -22.21 22.47
C SER A 210 -23.35 -22.13 21.74
N VAL A 211 -23.34 -21.58 20.53
CA VAL A 211 -24.35 -21.84 19.52
C VAL A 211 -23.61 -21.85 18.18
N ASP A 212 -23.40 -23.06 17.68
CA ASP A 212 -23.04 -23.42 16.31
C ASP A 212 -22.31 -22.38 15.46
N PHE A 213 -20.99 -22.56 15.29
CA PHE A 213 -20.30 -22.20 14.05
C PHE A 213 -20.78 -23.13 12.92
N ASN A 214 -22.09 -23.12 12.66
CA ASN A 214 -22.61 -23.36 11.32
C ASN A 214 -22.80 -21.97 10.73
N VAL A 215 -21.71 -21.41 10.19
CA VAL A 215 -21.86 -20.85 8.85
C VAL A 215 -22.43 -22.02 8.06
N PRO A 216 -23.66 -21.96 7.53
CA PRO A 216 -24.09 -23.05 6.67
C PRO A 216 -23.05 -23.08 5.56
N ALA A 217 -22.31 -24.19 5.47
CA ALA A 217 -21.73 -24.58 4.20
C ALA A 217 -22.85 -24.37 3.19
N ILE A 218 -22.60 -23.56 2.16
CA ILE A 218 -23.54 -23.30 1.08
C ILE A 218 -23.91 -24.69 0.52
N GLY A 219 -25.05 -25.21 0.97
CA GLY A 219 -25.18 -26.66 1.06
C GLY A 219 -26.33 -27.14 1.94
N SER A 220 -27.51 -26.56 1.81
CA SER A 220 -28.75 -27.35 1.84
C SER A 220 -29.89 -26.56 1.21
N THR A 221 -30.53 -27.22 0.27
CA THR A 221 -31.67 -26.77 -0.52
C THR A 221 -32.86 -26.45 0.38
N THR A 222 -33.19 -25.16 0.53
CA THR A 222 -34.54 -24.67 0.79
C THR A 222 -34.58 -23.16 0.58
N SER A 223 -35.19 -22.73 -0.53
CA SER A 223 -35.79 -21.40 -0.75
C SER A 223 -35.06 -20.22 -0.09
N ILE A 224 -33.91 -19.84 -0.64
CA ILE A 224 -33.10 -18.71 -0.17
C ILE A 224 -33.66 -17.42 -0.78
N SER A 225 -34.09 -16.47 0.06
CA SER A 225 -34.19 -15.05 -0.35
C SER A 225 -32.77 -14.59 -0.74
N PRO A 226 -32.59 -13.86 -1.86
CA PRO A 226 -31.27 -13.56 -2.38
C PRO A 226 -30.39 -12.86 -1.33
N ILE A 227 -29.11 -13.24 -1.27
CA ILE A 227 -28.07 -12.71 -0.37
C ILE A 227 -27.95 -11.17 -0.42
N ALA A 228 -28.49 -10.54 -1.46
CA ALA A 228 -28.47 -9.10 -1.74
C ALA A 228 -29.09 -8.21 -0.64
N ASP A 229 -30.03 -8.70 0.18
CA ASP A 229 -30.75 -7.86 1.15
C ASP A 229 -30.27 -7.99 2.61
N ARG A 230 -29.22 -8.78 2.89
CA ARG A 230 -28.82 -9.07 4.27
C ARG A 230 -27.66 -8.17 4.72
N GLU A 231 -27.92 -7.34 5.73
CA GLU A 231 -26.86 -6.66 6.48
C GLU A 231 -25.94 -7.69 7.14
N ILE A 232 -24.63 -7.54 6.93
CA ILE A 232 -23.58 -8.34 7.54
C ILE A 232 -22.80 -7.50 8.56
N PRO A 233 -22.39 -8.09 9.70
CA PRO A 233 -21.57 -7.39 10.68
C PRO A 233 -20.15 -7.15 10.14
N ILE A 234 -19.44 -6.15 10.68
CA ILE A 234 -18.05 -5.82 10.29
C ILE A 234 -17.09 -7.02 10.41
N GLU A 235 -17.31 -7.93 11.37
CA GLU A 235 -16.49 -9.12 11.57
C GLU A 235 -16.65 -10.17 10.45
N ALA A 236 -17.74 -10.11 9.69
CA ALA A 236 -17.99 -10.97 8.54
C ALA A 236 -17.60 -10.32 7.21
N LEU A 237 -17.14 -9.06 7.24
CA LEU A 237 -16.76 -8.33 6.04
C LEU A 237 -15.34 -8.74 5.60
N PRO A 238 -15.11 -9.02 4.30
CA PRO A 238 -13.76 -9.25 3.81
C PRO A 238 -12.87 -8.01 4.00
N GLY A 239 -11.55 -8.21 4.02
CA GLY A 239 -10.58 -7.14 4.20
C GLY A 239 -10.86 -5.91 3.34
N ILE A 240 -10.93 -4.72 3.95
CA ILE A 240 -11.27 -3.48 3.24
C ILE A 240 -10.03 -2.97 2.50
N LEU A 241 -10.19 -2.68 1.20
CA LEU A 241 -9.17 -2.12 0.32
C LEU A 241 -9.30 -0.59 0.20
N HIS A 242 -10.52 -0.09 0.10
CA HIS A 242 -10.83 1.33 -0.02
C HIS A 242 -12.05 1.67 0.85
N LEU A 243 -12.02 2.83 1.51
CA LEU A 243 -13.08 3.29 2.42
C LEU A 243 -13.29 4.81 2.28
N GLN A 244 -14.54 5.23 2.12
CA GLN A 244 -14.91 6.64 2.16
C GLN A 244 -16.16 6.87 3.01
N TYR A 245 -16.05 7.74 4.01
CA TYR A 245 -17.15 8.23 4.83
C TYR A 245 -17.70 9.56 4.29
N PHE A 246 -19.03 9.71 4.28
CA PHE A 246 -19.75 10.92 3.85
C PHE A 246 -20.48 11.62 5.00
N GLY A 247 -20.30 11.11 6.21
CA GLY A 247 -20.90 11.58 7.46
C GLY A 247 -20.45 10.66 8.59
N LEU A 248 -21.02 10.80 9.78
CA LEU A 248 -20.65 9.92 10.91
C LEU A 248 -21.15 8.48 10.74
N THR A 249 -22.13 8.27 9.88
CA THR A 249 -22.91 7.02 9.75
C THR A 249 -22.79 6.38 8.37
N ASP A 250 -22.77 7.20 7.32
CA ASP A 250 -22.75 6.73 5.94
C ASP A 250 -21.33 6.57 5.41
N ALA A 251 -21.01 5.37 4.92
CA ALA A 251 -19.75 5.09 4.25
C ALA A 251 -19.91 4.02 3.18
N VAL A 252 -19.02 4.04 2.19
CA VAL A 252 -18.89 3.00 1.17
C VAL A 252 -17.49 2.39 1.28
N ALA A 253 -17.42 1.07 1.12
CA ALA A 253 -16.18 0.31 1.17
C ALA A 253 -16.06 -0.62 -0.04
N ILE A 254 -14.84 -0.72 -0.58
CA ILE A 254 -14.45 -1.78 -1.50
C ILE A 254 -13.60 -2.78 -0.72
N THR A 255 -13.94 -4.06 -0.83
CA THR A 255 -13.30 -5.15 -0.08
C THR A 255 -12.52 -6.07 -1.01
N LEU A 256 -11.69 -6.92 -0.41
CA LEU A 256 -11.00 -8.00 -1.13
C LEU A 256 -12.02 -8.88 -1.87
N PRO A 257 -11.79 -9.17 -3.16
CA PRO A 257 -12.57 -10.17 -3.86
C PRO A 257 -12.24 -11.56 -3.31
N GLU A 258 -13.16 -12.10 -2.52
CA GLU A 258 -13.07 -13.48 -2.03
C GLU A 258 -13.45 -14.46 -3.13
N SER A 259 -12.69 -15.54 -3.22
CA SER A 259 -13.01 -16.61 -4.15
C SER A 259 -14.21 -17.41 -3.66
N ALA A 260 -15.14 -17.70 -4.56
CA ALA A 260 -16.29 -18.55 -4.26
C ALA A 260 -15.81 -19.90 -3.70
N SER A 261 -16.36 -20.29 -2.55
CA SER A 261 -16.05 -21.56 -1.87
C SER A 261 -16.43 -22.78 -2.73
N ILE A 262 -17.35 -22.61 -3.68
CA ILE A 262 -17.89 -23.66 -4.55
C ILE A 262 -17.79 -23.22 -6.02
N PRO A 263 -17.28 -24.08 -6.93
CA PRO A 263 -17.28 -23.81 -8.37
C PRO A 263 -18.70 -23.57 -8.91
N GLY A 264 -18.92 -22.42 -9.55
CA GLY A 264 -20.20 -22.04 -10.15
C GLY A 264 -21.09 -21.16 -9.27
N ASP A 265 -20.68 -20.84 -8.04
CA ASP A 265 -21.37 -19.85 -7.22
C ASP A 265 -21.10 -18.42 -7.72
N ALA A 266 -22.05 -17.51 -7.47
CA ALA A 266 -21.86 -16.11 -7.81
C ALA A 266 -20.67 -15.53 -7.02
N ALA A 267 -19.83 -14.70 -7.66
CA ALA A 267 -18.73 -14.04 -6.98
C ALA A 267 -19.24 -13.21 -5.78
N SER A 268 -18.53 -13.27 -4.66
CA SER A 268 -18.86 -12.48 -3.47
C SER A 268 -18.89 -10.99 -3.83
N PRO A 269 -19.85 -10.21 -3.30
CA PRO A 269 -19.88 -8.77 -3.51
C PRO A 269 -18.58 -8.15 -3.00
N THR A 270 -18.04 -7.20 -3.75
CA THR A 270 -16.79 -6.49 -3.46
C THR A 270 -17.01 -5.05 -3.03
N ALA A 271 -18.25 -4.56 -3.10
CA ALA A 271 -18.61 -3.21 -2.72
C ALA A 271 -19.77 -3.24 -1.72
N PHE A 272 -19.60 -2.52 -0.62
CA PHE A 272 -20.52 -2.51 0.50
C PHE A 272 -20.78 -1.08 0.98
N ARG A 273 -21.95 -0.86 1.58
CA ARG A 273 -22.31 0.41 2.21
C ARG A 273 -22.75 0.18 3.65
N THR A 274 -22.43 1.12 4.52
CA THR A 274 -22.97 1.21 5.88
C THR A 274 -23.80 2.48 6.03
N ALA A 275 -24.77 2.45 6.94
CA ALA A 275 -25.57 3.59 7.37
C ALA A 275 -25.61 3.73 8.90
N ASP A 276 -24.81 2.95 9.62
CA ASP A 276 -24.78 2.90 11.09
C ASP A 276 -23.39 3.18 11.67
N GLY A 277 -22.50 3.76 10.85
CA GLY A 277 -21.14 4.10 11.24
C GLY A 277 -20.14 2.96 11.06
N GLY A 278 -20.53 1.87 10.40
CA GLY A 278 -19.67 0.75 10.06
C GLY A 278 -19.80 -0.47 10.98
N LEU A 279 -20.88 -0.56 11.75
CA LEU A 279 -21.20 -1.75 12.57
C LEU A 279 -21.79 -2.86 11.70
N THR A 280 -22.70 -2.49 10.78
CA THR A 280 -23.23 -3.37 9.74
C THR A 280 -23.02 -2.79 8.34
N TRP A 281 -22.97 -3.71 7.38
CA TRP A 281 -22.67 -3.44 5.98
C TRP A 281 -23.65 -4.19 5.09
N ARG A 282 -24.18 -3.52 4.08
CA ARG A 282 -25.01 -4.12 3.03
C ARG A 282 -24.24 -4.15 1.72
N PRO A 283 -24.29 -5.23 0.94
CA PRO A 283 -23.69 -5.26 -0.39
C PRO A 283 -24.40 -4.25 -1.32
N LEU A 284 -23.65 -3.67 -2.26
CA LEU A 284 -24.26 -2.90 -3.35
C LEU A 284 -24.80 -3.83 -4.43
N ASP A 285 -25.96 -3.49 -4.97
CA ASP A 285 -26.54 -4.11 -6.15
C ASP A 285 -25.58 -3.99 -7.34
N HIS A 286 -25.48 -5.02 -8.19
CA HIS A 286 -24.67 -5.00 -9.41
C HIS A 286 -25.42 -5.62 -10.58
N ASP A 287 -25.19 -5.11 -11.80
CA ASP A 287 -25.96 -5.46 -13.00
C ASP A 287 -25.48 -6.75 -13.70
N GLN A 288 -24.20 -7.12 -13.56
CA GLN A 288 -23.59 -8.36 -14.06
C GLN A 288 -22.43 -8.79 -13.15
N SER A 289 -22.07 -10.08 -13.16
CA SER A 289 -21.00 -10.74 -12.38
C SER A 289 -20.07 -9.77 -11.65
N ALA A 290 -20.22 -9.66 -10.31
CA ALA A 290 -19.52 -8.68 -9.47
C ALA A 290 -18.08 -8.45 -9.95
N GLY A 291 -17.81 -7.27 -10.50
CA GLY A 291 -16.46 -6.91 -10.88
C GLY A 291 -15.54 -7.00 -9.67
N ARG A 292 -14.33 -7.52 -9.89
CA ARG A 292 -13.30 -7.61 -8.85
C ARG A 292 -12.69 -6.23 -8.65
N TRP A 293 -13.45 -5.35 -8.01
CA TRP A 293 -13.06 -3.98 -7.68
C TRP A 293 -11.96 -4.00 -6.62
N THR A 294 -10.94 -3.18 -6.82
CA THR A 294 -9.80 -3.04 -5.91
C THR A 294 -9.56 -1.60 -5.51
N THR A 295 -10.11 -0.65 -6.27
CA THR A 295 -9.99 0.78 -6.07
C THR A 295 -11.30 1.47 -6.42
N ALA A 296 -11.54 2.63 -5.83
CA ALA A 296 -12.71 3.44 -6.08
C ALA A 296 -12.44 4.91 -5.73
N ASP A 297 -13.30 5.78 -6.22
CA ASP A 297 -13.37 7.18 -5.76
C ASP A 297 -14.82 7.66 -5.88
N PHE A 298 -15.25 8.54 -4.97
CA PHE A 298 -16.65 8.91 -4.83
C PHE A 298 -16.85 10.41 -4.65
N ILE A 299 -17.84 10.93 -5.37
CA ILE A 299 -18.36 12.29 -5.21
C ILE A 299 -19.35 12.32 -4.03
N SER A 300 -20.14 11.26 -3.88
CA SER A 300 -21.11 11.11 -2.80
C SER A 300 -21.31 9.63 -2.44
N ALA A 301 -22.08 9.35 -1.38
CA ALA A 301 -22.41 7.99 -0.98
C ALA A 301 -23.18 7.19 -2.05
N ASP A 302 -23.75 7.87 -3.05
CA ASP A 302 -24.56 7.28 -4.10
C ASP A 302 -23.95 7.45 -5.51
N GLU A 303 -22.86 8.21 -5.63
CA GLU A 303 -22.22 8.54 -6.91
C GLU A 303 -20.70 8.39 -6.82
N GLY A 304 -20.14 7.51 -7.65
CA GLY A 304 -18.71 7.26 -7.68
C GLY A 304 -18.30 6.31 -8.78
N ILE A 305 -17.04 5.89 -8.75
CA ILE A 305 -16.44 4.97 -9.71
C ILE A 305 -15.73 3.87 -8.95
N ALA A 306 -15.78 2.65 -9.47
CA ALA A 306 -15.00 1.52 -8.98
C ALA A 306 -14.27 0.86 -10.14
N ALA A 307 -13.06 0.37 -9.88
CA ALA A 307 -12.23 -0.28 -10.87
C ALA A 307 -11.36 -1.36 -10.23
N GLY A 308 -10.82 -2.27 -11.04
CA GLY A 308 -9.91 -3.28 -10.50
C GLY A 308 -9.36 -4.26 -11.53
N GLU A 309 -9.43 -5.55 -11.21
CA GLU A 309 -8.82 -6.62 -12.01
C GLU A 309 -9.43 -6.68 -13.42
N GLN A 310 -8.65 -7.21 -14.37
CA GLN A 310 -9.07 -7.41 -15.78
C GLN A 310 -9.48 -6.11 -16.49
N ARG A 311 -8.96 -4.97 -16.01
CA ARG A 311 -9.37 -3.61 -16.42
C ARG A 311 -10.88 -3.39 -16.35
N ALA A 312 -11.55 -4.13 -15.47
CA ALA A 312 -12.96 -3.91 -15.22
C ALA A 312 -13.13 -2.58 -14.49
N TYR A 313 -14.17 -1.84 -14.82
CA TYR A 313 -14.63 -0.69 -14.05
C TYR A 313 -16.15 -0.54 -14.14
N ALA A 314 -16.73 0.17 -13.17
CA ALA A 314 -18.15 0.43 -13.05
C ALA A 314 -18.40 1.86 -12.54
N SER A 315 -19.52 2.42 -12.96
CA SER A 315 -20.09 3.63 -12.34
C SER A 315 -21.02 3.21 -11.20
N ILE A 316 -20.89 3.86 -10.05
CA ILE A 316 -21.79 3.67 -8.92
C ILE A 316 -22.83 4.78 -8.95
N VAL A 317 -24.11 4.41 -9.07
CA VAL A 317 -25.26 5.34 -9.16
C VAL A 317 -26.42 4.81 -8.32
N SER A 318 -26.93 5.62 -7.39
CA SER A 318 -28.14 5.33 -6.61
C SER A 318 -28.14 3.91 -6.02
N THR A 319 -27.06 3.55 -5.34
CA THR A 319 -26.79 2.25 -4.72
C THR A 319 -26.56 1.06 -5.65
N ARG A 320 -26.31 1.29 -6.95
CA ARG A 320 -25.98 0.23 -7.92
C ARG A 320 -24.63 0.46 -8.57
N ALA A 321 -23.86 -0.61 -8.70
CA ALA A 321 -22.70 -0.65 -9.60
C ALA A 321 -23.17 -1.06 -11.01
N VAL A 322 -22.96 -0.18 -11.98
CA VAL A 322 -23.28 -0.39 -13.39
C VAL A 322 -21.98 -0.60 -14.16
N THR A 323 -21.79 -1.82 -14.66
CA THR A 323 -20.55 -2.22 -15.33
C THR A 323 -20.56 -1.79 -16.79
N THR A 324 -19.47 -1.18 -17.25
CA THR A 324 -19.35 -0.76 -18.65
C THR A 324 -18.76 -1.88 -19.50
N GLY A 325 -19.62 -2.72 -20.07
CA GLY A 325 -19.21 -3.82 -20.96
C GLY A 325 -18.60 -5.03 -20.23
N PRO A 326 -18.43 -6.16 -20.92
CA PRO A 326 -17.87 -7.36 -20.32
C PRO A 326 -16.37 -7.16 -20.00
N PRO A 327 -15.84 -7.78 -18.93
CA PRO A 327 -14.41 -7.77 -18.65
C PRO A 327 -13.63 -8.36 -19.84
N LEU A 328 -12.50 -7.74 -20.16
CA LEU A 328 -11.60 -8.25 -21.19
C LEU A 328 -10.74 -9.38 -20.60
N PRO A 329 -10.37 -10.42 -21.38
CA PRO A 329 -9.48 -11.47 -20.91
C PRO A 329 -8.03 -10.97 -20.85
N THR A 330 -7.77 -10.03 -19.94
CA THR A 330 -6.46 -9.42 -19.70
C THR A 330 -6.02 -9.62 -18.26
N ALA A 331 -4.71 -9.77 -18.05
CA ALA A 331 -4.11 -9.81 -16.73
C ALA A 331 -3.89 -8.41 -16.13
N GLN A 332 -4.06 -7.36 -16.92
CA GLN A 332 -3.88 -5.97 -16.49
C GLN A 332 -4.99 -5.53 -15.55
N ALA A 333 -4.64 -4.76 -14.53
CA ALA A 333 -5.57 -4.16 -13.59
C ALA A 333 -5.52 -2.63 -13.61
N ILE A 334 -6.59 -2.03 -13.12
CA ILE A 334 -6.67 -0.61 -12.77
C ILE A 334 -6.39 -0.51 -11.27
N HIS A 335 -5.45 0.34 -10.90
CA HIS A 335 -4.98 0.47 -9.51
C HIS A 335 -5.31 1.83 -8.90
N GLY A 336 -5.37 2.88 -9.72
CA GLY A 336 -5.68 4.24 -9.29
C GLY A 336 -6.95 4.78 -9.93
N THR A 337 -7.75 5.47 -9.13
CA THR A 337 -8.94 6.23 -9.53
C THR A 337 -8.87 7.61 -8.89
N SER A 338 -9.30 8.63 -9.62
CA SER A 338 -9.49 9.98 -9.09
C SER A 338 -10.71 10.61 -9.76
N LEU A 339 -11.64 11.13 -8.98
CA LEU A 339 -12.91 11.68 -9.42
C LEU A 339 -13.21 12.96 -8.66
N ASN A 340 -13.47 14.05 -9.37
CA ASN A 340 -13.76 15.35 -8.79
C ASN A 340 -15.25 15.71 -8.93
N ASN A 341 -15.69 16.64 -8.09
CA ASN A 341 -17.08 17.15 -8.09
C ASN A 341 -17.48 17.87 -9.38
N ASP A 342 -16.52 18.25 -10.23
CA ASP A 342 -16.77 18.81 -11.56
C ASP A 342 -17.04 17.72 -12.61
N LEU A 343 -17.23 16.47 -12.17
CA LEU A 343 -17.47 15.27 -12.98
C LEU A 343 -16.26 14.83 -13.80
N SER A 344 -15.11 15.52 -13.71
CA SER A 344 -13.87 15.08 -14.33
C SER A 344 -13.24 13.95 -13.53
N GLY A 345 -12.64 12.98 -14.21
CA GLY A 345 -12.03 11.84 -13.53
C GLY A 345 -10.98 11.13 -14.36
N TRP A 346 -10.11 10.41 -13.66
CA TRP A 346 -8.98 9.67 -14.20
C TRP A 346 -8.91 8.27 -13.62
N MET A 347 -8.49 7.32 -14.45
CA MET A 347 -8.11 5.97 -14.01
C MET A 347 -6.73 5.64 -14.53
N ALA A 348 -5.94 4.94 -13.72
CA ALA A 348 -4.59 4.53 -14.08
C ALA A 348 -4.31 3.08 -13.68
N GLY A 349 -3.55 2.38 -14.52
CA GLY A 349 -3.24 0.97 -14.29
C GLY A 349 -2.00 0.44 -15.01
N ASP A 350 -1.94 -0.88 -15.09
CA ASP A 350 -0.83 -1.65 -15.65
C ASP A 350 -0.51 -1.30 -17.12
N GLY A 351 0.78 -1.23 -17.44
CA GLY A 351 1.26 -0.91 -18.79
C GLY A 351 1.03 0.55 -19.21
N ALA A 352 1.18 1.49 -18.27
CA ALA A 352 0.98 2.93 -18.46
C ALA A 352 -0.41 3.30 -18.98
N TRP A 353 -1.44 2.53 -18.59
CA TRP A 353 -2.80 2.75 -19.06
C TRP A 353 -3.44 3.92 -18.31
N LEU A 354 -3.98 4.88 -19.06
CA LEU A 354 -4.69 6.05 -18.54
C LEU A 354 -6.01 6.25 -19.26
N LEU A 355 -7.08 6.37 -18.49
CA LEU A 355 -8.39 6.78 -18.98
C LEU A 355 -8.82 8.09 -18.33
N HIS A 356 -9.69 8.79 -19.03
CA HIS A 356 -10.27 10.07 -18.66
C HIS A 356 -11.78 10.06 -18.87
N THR A 357 -12.49 10.79 -18.02
CA THR A 357 -13.93 11.07 -18.15
C THR A 357 -14.20 12.55 -17.86
N ASP A 358 -15.18 13.11 -18.56
CA ASP A 358 -15.72 14.46 -18.34
C ASP A 358 -17.18 14.42 -17.83
N ASN A 359 -17.70 13.22 -17.53
CA ASN A 359 -19.10 12.99 -17.21
C ASN A 359 -19.30 11.97 -16.08
N ALA A 360 -18.49 12.07 -15.04
CA ALA A 360 -18.56 11.28 -13.81
C ALA A 360 -18.52 9.77 -14.03
N GLY A 361 -17.74 9.34 -15.02
CA GLY A 361 -17.51 7.92 -15.29
C GLY A 361 -18.57 7.24 -16.16
N ILE A 362 -19.57 7.98 -16.65
CA ILE A 362 -20.57 7.44 -17.60
C ILE A 362 -19.88 6.95 -18.88
N THR A 363 -18.90 7.72 -19.37
CA THR A 363 -18.04 7.30 -20.49
C THR A 363 -16.58 7.54 -20.16
N TRP A 364 -15.74 6.60 -20.59
CA TRP A 364 -14.30 6.69 -20.44
C TRP A 364 -13.60 6.65 -21.80
N THR A 365 -12.66 7.55 -21.98
CA THR A 365 -11.80 7.62 -23.18
C THR A 365 -10.33 7.54 -22.78
N PRO A 366 -9.42 7.10 -23.65
CA PRO A 366 -7.99 7.28 -23.42
C PRO A 366 -7.65 8.74 -23.13
N ALA A 367 -6.54 8.98 -22.42
CA ALA A 367 -6.03 10.33 -22.19
C ALA A 367 -5.98 11.13 -23.52
N PRO A 368 -6.37 12.43 -23.53
CA PRO A 368 -6.43 13.22 -24.77
C PRO A 368 -5.08 13.32 -25.50
N GLY A 369 -4.01 13.55 -24.73
CA GLY A 369 -2.62 13.51 -25.17
C GLY A 369 -2.02 12.12 -25.07
N ARG A 370 -1.00 11.86 -25.89
CA ARG A 370 -0.24 10.60 -25.85
C ARG A 370 0.90 10.69 -24.84
N LEU A 371 1.05 9.65 -24.02
CA LEU A 371 2.28 9.44 -23.25
C LEU A 371 3.45 9.14 -24.19
N PRO A 372 4.70 9.47 -23.79
CA PRO A 372 5.88 9.02 -24.52
C PRO A 372 5.86 7.49 -24.69
N PRO A 373 6.00 6.96 -25.93
CA PRO A 373 5.91 5.52 -26.19
C PRO A 373 6.87 4.67 -25.37
N GLU A 374 8.01 5.24 -24.97
CA GLU A 374 9.05 4.59 -24.18
C GLU A 374 8.58 4.24 -22.76
N LEU A 375 7.52 4.90 -22.26
CA LEU A 375 6.96 4.63 -20.94
C LEU A 375 5.99 3.44 -20.94
N ILE A 376 5.48 3.05 -22.12
CA ILE A 376 4.58 1.91 -22.26
C ILE A 376 5.33 0.65 -21.85
N ASN A 377 4.68 -0.22 -21.08
CA ASN A 377 5.24 -1.40 -20.43
C ASN A 377 6.32 -1.11 -19.36
N LEU A 378 6.95 0.07 -19.34
CA LEU A 378 7.93 0.47 -18.32
C LEU A 378 7.22 0.84 -17.04
N LEU A 379 6.14 1.61 -17.14
CA LEU A 379 5.36 2.06 -16.00
C LEU A 379 4.17 1.13 -15.80
N ASP A 380 4.00 0.67 -14.58
CA ASP A 380 2.74 0.12 -14.10
C ASP A 380 2.18 1.15 -13.14
N PHE A 381 1.16 1.90 -13.56
CA PHE A 381 0.59 2.94 -12.70
C PHE A 381 -0.18 2.30 -11.57
N GLN A 382 0.02 2.89 -10.40
CA GLN A 382 -0.51 2.39 -9.15
C GLN A 382 -1.44 3.38 -8.49
N THR A 383 -1.36 4.65 -8.89
CA THR A 383 -2.15 5.76 -8.39
C THR A 383 -2.22 6.84 -9.45
N VAL A 384 -3.32 7.58 -9.45
CA VAL A 384 -3.54 8.81 -10.21
C VAL A 384 -4.23 9.81 -9.29
N ALA A 385 -3.88 11.07 -9.42
CA ALA A 385 -4.54 12.16 -8.72
C ALA A 385 -4.66 13.35 -9.67
N HIS A 386 -5.79 14.04 -9.66
CA HIS A 386 -5.96 15.28 -10.41
C HIS A 386 -6.59 16.39 -9.59
N ARG A 387 -6.17 17.62 -9.90
CA ARG A 387 -6.73 18.83 -9.30
C ARG A 387 -6.63 19.98 -10.29
N GLY A 388 -7.77 20.59 -10.60
CA GLY A 388 -7.87 21.56 -11.70
C GLY A 388 -7.37 20.93 -13.00
N SER A 389 -6.46 21.59 -13.71
CA SER A 389 -5.85 21.07 -14.94
C SER A 389 -4.63 20.17 -14.70
N VAL A 390 -4.18 20.00 -13.46
CA VAL A 390 -2.98 19.21 -13.17
C VAL A 390 -3.37 17.75 -12.93
N VAL A 391 -2.71 16.84 -13.63
CA VAL A 391 -2.90 15.39 -13.50
C VAL A 391 -1.55 14.75 -13.24
N LEU A 392 -1.49 13.86 -12.25
CA LEU A 392 -0.29 13.13 -11.87
C LEU A 392 -0.60 11.64 -11.82
N ALA A 393 0.25 10.81 -12.43
CA ALA A 393 0.19 9.36 -12.26
C ALA A 393 1.57 8.79 -11.96
N ALA A 394 1.62 7.81 -11.07
CA ALA A 394 2.85 7.20 -10.59
C ALA A 394 2.66 5.73 -10.25
N GLY A 395 3.75 4.99 -10.12
CA GLY A 395 3.67 3.61 -9.69
C GLY A 395 5.01 2.90 -9.66
N ALA A 396 5.12 1.80 -10.39
CA ALA A 396 6.34 1.02 -10.49
C ALA A 396 7.01 1.24 -11.86
N PRO A 397 8.33 1.50 -11.93
CA PRO A 397 9.18 1.99 -10.83
C PRO A 397 8.74 3.38 -10.35
N GLY A 398 8.98 3.68 -9.07
CA GLY A 398 8.56 4.96 -8.49
C GLY A 398 9.43 6.14 -8.87
N HIS A 399 10.56 5.90 -9.55
CA HIS A 399 11.43 6.96 -10.04
C HIS A 399 10.72 7.93 -10.99
N PHE A 400 9.65 7.49 -11.68
CA PHE A 400 8.95 8.28 -12.68
C PHE A 400 7.54 8.64 -12.19
N ILE A 401 7.23 9.94 -12.22
CA ILE A 401 5.88 10.47 -12.16
C ILE A 401 5.59 11.09 -13.53
N VAL A 402 4.49 10.71 -14.17
CA VAL A 402 4.00 11.45 -15.33
C VAL A 402 3.08 12.55 -14.87
N ARG A 403 3.29 13.73 -15.42
CA ARG A 403 2.57 14.95 -15.08
C ARG A 403 2.01 15.59 -16.34
N SER A 404 0.77 16.02 -16.25
CA SER A 404 0.17 16.98 -17.17
C SER A 404 -0.22 18.24 -16.41
N ALA A 405 -0.07 19.41 -17.05
CA ALA A 405 -0.51 20.70 -16.51
C ALA A 405 -1.77 21.23 -17.21
N ASP A 406 -2.25 20.52 -18.23
CA ASP A 406 -3.25 20.96 -19.20
C ASP A 406 -4.34 19.90 -19.41
N ALA A 407 -4.79 19.27 -18.32
CA ALA A 407 -5.84 18.26 -18.29
C ALA A 407 -5.57 17.04 -19.21
N GLY A 408 -4.31 16.61 -19.24
CA GLY A 408 -3.85 15.44 -19.97
C GLY A 408 -3.65 15.64 -21.47
N GLN A 409 -3.63 16.88 -21.96
CA GLN A 409 -3.35 17.20 -23.37
C GLN A 409 -1.86 17.02 -23.70
N THR A 410 -0.97 17.36 -22.77
CA THR A 410 0.46 17.11 -22.85
C THR A 410 0.99 16.47 -21.57
N TRP A 411 2.01 15.63 -21.72
CA TRP A 411 2.59 14.86 -20.63
C TRP A 411 4.11 15.05 -20.57
N GLN A 412 4.61 15.24 -19.35
CA GLN A 412 6.03 15.31 -19.04
C GLN A 412 6.38 14.32 -17.93
N THR A 413 7.58 13.76 -18.00
CA THR A 413 8.09 12.89 -16.94
C THR A 413 8.88 13.72 -15.92
N VAL A 414 8.51 13.61 -14.66
CA VAL A 414 9.22 14.16 -13.51
C VAL A 414 9.85 13.01 -12.73
N THR A 415 11.06 13.22 -12.21
CA THR A 415 11.81 12.18 -11.53
C THR A 415 11.87 12.38 -10.01
N LEU A 416 11.82 11.28 -9.26
CA LEU A 416 12.05 11.24 -7.82
C LEU A 416 13.49 10.81 -7.50
N SER A 417 14.00 11.18 -6.31
CA SER A 417 15.32 10.69 -5.86
C SER A 417 15.32 9.22 -5.46
N THR A 418 14.15 8.62 -5.25
CA THR A 418 13.96 7.20 -4.95
C THR A 418 13.54 6.42 -6.19
N THR A 419 13.78 5.11 -6.16
CA THR A 419 13.36 4.19 -7.23
C THR A 419 12.23 3.24 -6.81
N ALA A 420 11.99 3.10 -5.50
CA ALA A 420 10.97 2.23 -4.95
C ALA A 420 9.55 2.67 -5.38
N PRO A 421 8.60 1.74 -5.59
CA PRO A 421 7.27 2.07 -6.10
C PRO A 421 6.51 3.12 -5.29
N VAL A 422 5.85 4.04 -6.00
CA VAL A 422 4.86 4.97 -5.43
C VAL A 422 3.49 4.28 -5.37
N ARG A 423 2.77 4.51 -4.28
CA ARG A 423 1.53 3.81 -3.91
C ARG A 423 0.30 4.68 -3.88
N SER A 424 0.44 5.92 -3.44
CA SER A 424 -0.64 6.90 -3.40
C SER A 424 -0.08 8.29 -3.66
N LEU A 425 -0.83 9.08 -4.41
CA LEU A 425 -0.63 10.50 -4.70
C LEU A 425 -1.85 11.25 -4.17
N HIS A 426 -1.61 12.38 -3.50
CA HIS A 426 -2.72 13.16 -2.96
C HIS A 426 -2.40 14.67 -2.96
N PHE A 427 -3.34 15.47 -3.47
CA PHE A 427 -3.24 16.93 -3.42
C PHE A 427 -3.73 17.45 -2.07
N ILE A 428 -2.87 18.16 -1.34
CA ILE A 428 -3.28 18.93 -0.16
C ILE A 428 -4.04 20.18 -0.60
N ASP A 429 -3.47 20.89 -1.58
CA ASP A 429 -4.01 22.09 -2.21
C ASP A 429 -3.63 22.12 -3.71
N GLU A 430 -3.84 23.24 -4.41
CA GLU A 430 -3.52 23.38 -5.85
C GLU A 430 -2.03 23.23 -6.20
N GLN A 431 -1.13 23.40 -5.22
CA GLN A 431 0.33 23.39 -5.42
C GLN A 431 1.01 22.29 -4.62
N THR A 432 0.46 21.92 -3.47
CA THR A 432 1.10 21.00 -2.55
C THR A 432 0.60 19.57 -2.77
N VAL A 433 1.52 18.66 -3.09
CA VAL A 433 1.21 17.26 -3.40
C VAL A 433 2.10 16.32 -2.58
N LEU A 434 1.48 15.29 -2.01
CA LEU A 434 2.18 14.19 -1.35
C LEU A 434 2.23 12.96 -2.25
N ALA A 435 3.35 12.25 -2.22
CA ALA A 435 3.48 10.90 -2.77
C ALA A 435 4.08 9.97 -1.71
N VAL A 436 3.48 8.81 -1.50
CA VAL A 436 3.96 7.82 -0.53
C VAL A 436 4.13 6.46 -1.19
N GLY A 437 4.99 5.60 -0.63
CA GLY A 437 5.31 4.34 -1.29
C GLY A 437 6.04 3.30 -0.45
N ALA A 438 6.68 2.38 -1.16
CA ALA A 438 7.49 1.32 -0.56
C ALA A 438 8.71 1.88 0.19
N LEU A 439 9.24 1.08 1.12
CA LEU A 439 10.37 1.45 1.99
C LEU A 439 10.11 2.71 2.85
N GLY A 440 8.85 3.01 3.17
CA GLY A 440 8.48 4.17 3.99
C GLY A 440 8.72 5.52 3.32
N ALA A 441 8.85 5.54 1.98
CA ALA A 441 9.16 6.75 1.24
C ALA A 441 8.01 7.76 1.28
N ILE A 442 8.33 9.03 1.53
CA ILE A 442 7.39 10.16 1.51
C ILE A 442 8.06 11.29 0.72
N HIS A 443 7.37 11.76 -0.32
CA HIS A 443 7.79 12.86 -1.17
C HIS A 443 6.78 13.99 -1.08
N LEU A 444 7.29 15.22 -1.14
CA LEU A 444 6.48 16.43 -1.13
C LEU A 444 6.85 17.29 -2.34
N SER A 445 5.85 17.76 -3.05
CA SER A 445 5.94 18.84 -4.02
C SER A 445 5.19 20.06 -3.49
N THR A 446 5.68 21.26 -3.80
CA THR A 446 5.03 22.55 -3.50
C THR A 446 4.79 23.39 -4.75
N ASP A 447 4.85 22.76 -5.93
CA ASP A 447 4.73 23.37 -7.26
C ASP A 447 3.89 22.49 -8.22
N ALA A 448 2.83 21.89 -7.67
CA ALA A 448 1.86 21.04 -8.34
C ALA A 448 2.51 19.82 -9.03
N GLY A 449 3.49 19.20 -8.37
CA GLY A 449 4.20 18.01 -8.85
C GLY A 449 5.28 18.27 -9.89
N ALA A 450 5.67 19.52 -10.15
CA ALA A 450 6.73 19.84 -11.11
C ALA A 450 8.12 19.49 -10.57
N THR A 451 8.36 19.71 -9.27
CA THR A 451 9.56 19.27 -8.55
C THR A 451 9.17 18.62 -7.22
N TRP A 452 10.05 17.73 -6.74
CA TRP A 452 9.81 16.92 -5.55
C TRP A 452 11.02 16.91 -4.63
N ARG A 453 10.75 16.95 -3.32
CA ARG A 453 11.74 16.67 -2.28
C ARG A 453 11.33 15.41 -1.52
N THR A 454 12.31 14.56 -1.21
CA THR A 454 12.07 13.39 -0.37
C THR A 454 12.13 13.82 1.10
N VAL A 455 11.00 13.70 1.80
CA VAL A 455 10.88 14.01 3.23
C VAL A 455 11.35 12.84 4.09
N ARG A 456 11.11 11.61 3.60
CA ARG A 456 11.48 10.37 4.29
C ARG A 456 11.82 9.27 3.27
N GLY A 457 12.74 8.38 3.64
CA GLY A 457 13.08 7.20 2.86
C GLY A 457 14.09 7.44 1.74
N GLU A 458 14.80 8.56 1.77
CA GLU A 458 15.83 8.86 0.76
C GLU A 458 16.98 7.84 0.79
N GLY A 459 17.40 7.41 -0.39
CA GLY A 459 18.53 6.49 -0.57
C GLY A 459 18.28 5.05 -0.10
N LEU A 460 17.09 4.73 0.41
CA LEU A 460 16.78 3.36 0.84
C LEU A 460 16.69 2.42 -0.36
N ARG A 461 17.24 1.21 -0.20
CA ARG A 461 17.20 0.14 -1.20
C ARG A 461 17.05 -1.23 -0.54
N THR A 462 16.93 -2.27 -1.34
CA THR A 462 16.90 -3.65 -0.83
C THR A 462 18.30 -4.24 -0.78
N ALA A 463 18.56 -5.07 0.22
CA ALA A 463 19.72 -5.94 0.22
C ALA A 463 19.43 -7.23 -0.56
N CYS A 464 18.23 -7.78 -0.38
CA CYS A 464 17.80 -9.04 -0.98
C CYS A 464 16.54 -8.84 -1.83
N LEU A 465 16.58 -9.33 -3.07
CA LEU A 465 15.41 -9.48 -3.93
C LEU A 465 15.13 -10.97 -4.12
N VAL A 466 13.99 -11.44 -3.59
CA VAL A 466 13.52 -12.81 -3.75
C VAL A 466 12.59 -12.88 -4.95
N MET A 467 12.88 -13.74 -5.91
CA MET A 467 12.02 -14.06 -7.03
C MET A 467 11.33 -15.39 -6.74
N VAL A 468 10.00 -15.36 -6.69
CA VAL A 468 9.16 -16.53 -6.41
C VAL A 468 8.26 -16.81 -7.61
N THR A 469 7.75 -18.04 -7.68
CA THR A 469 6.82 -18.48 -8.73
C THR A 469 5.38 -18.57 -8.24
N SER A 470 5.20 -18.68 -6.92
CA SER A 470 3.95 -18.54 -6.19
C SER A 470 4.21 -17.93 -4.81
N THR A 471 3.20 -17.29 -4.24
CA THR A 471 3.30 -16.73 -2.88
C THR A 471 3.61 -17.80 -1.81
N GLU A 472 3.09 -19.02 -1.98
CA GLU A 472 3.34 -20.15 -1.08
C GLU A 472 4.81 -20.60 -1.07
N SER A 473 5.57 -20.30 -2.13
CA SER A 473 6.98 -20.67 -2.21
C SER A 473 7.93 -19.72 -1.47
N LEU A 474 7.43 -18.67 -0.80
CA LEU A 474 8.29 -17.71 -0.10
C LEU A 474 9.26 -18.41 0.87
N PRO A 475 10.57 -18.07 0.85
CA PRO A 475 11.56 -18.71 1.72
C PRO A 475 11.52 -18.07 3.12
N LEU A 476 10.49 -18.40 3.90
CA LEU A 476 10.15 -17.74 5.16
C LEU A 476 11.29 -17.79 6.18
N SER A 477 11.98 -18.93 6.33
CA SER A 477 13.13 -19.07 7.23
C SER A 477 14.30 -18.15 6.86
N LEU A 478 14.64 -18.08 5.57
CA LEU A 478 15.69 -17.19 5.05
C LEU A 478 15.32 -15.73 5.32
N LEU A 479 14.07 -15.36 5.07
CA LEU A 479 13.59 -13.99 5.26
C LEU A 479 13.53 -13.61 6.74
N ALA A 480 13.09 -14.50 7.62
CA ALA A 480 13.07 -14.28 9.06
C ALA A 480 14.48 -14.07 9.61
N GLU A 481 15.45 -14.86 9.16
CA GLU A 481 16.85 -14.72 9.59
C GLU A 481 17.51 -13.46 9.01
N THR A 482 17.42 -13.24 7.70
CA THR A 482 18.11 -12.12 7.05
C THR A 482 17.44 -10.78 7.34
N SER A 483 16.11 -10.73 7.29
CA SER A 483 15.35 -9.49 7.38
C SER A 483 14.91 -9.22 8.81
N GLY A 484 14.19 -10.16 9.42
CA GLY A 484 13.71 -10.03 10.80
C GLY A 484 14.86 -9.90 11.81
N GLU A 485 15.76 -10.89 11.83
CA GLU A 485 16.82 -11.00 12.82
C GLU A 485 18.04 -10.12 12.48
N GLN A 486 18.56 -10.17 11.26
CA GLN A 486 19.76 -9.42 10.88
C GLN A 486 19.47 -7.99 10.39
N GLY A 487 18.22 -7.66 10.07
CA GLY A 487 17.79 -6.32 9.70
C GLY A 487 17.96 -5.94 8.23
N PHE A 488 18.29 -6.87 7.34
CA PHE A 488 18.40 -6.56 5.92
C PHE A 488 17.04 -6.25 5.30
N ARG A 489 17.01 -5.28 4.37
CA ARG A 489 15.78 -4.97 3.64
C ARG A 489 15.59 -5.98 2.53
N SER A 490 14.44 -6.63 2.50
CA SER A 490 14.15 -7.70 1.56
C SER A 490 12.80 -7.51 0.91
N VAL A 491 12.74 -7.76 -0.39
CA VAL A 491 11.51 -7.68 -1.17
C VAL A 491 11.33 -8.98 -1.94
N ALA A 492 10.09 -9.42 -2.08
CA ALA A 492 9.75 -10.56 -2.92
C ALA A 492 8.93 -10.11 -4.15
N VAL A 493 9.20 -10.73 -5.29
CA VAL A 493 8.47 -10.48 -6.54
C VAL A 493 8.02 -11.80 -7.14
N SER A 494 6.73 -11.89 -7.47
CA SER A 494 6.16 -12.96 -8.29
C SER A 494 6.14 -12.52 -9.75
N LEU A 495 7.01 -13.08 -10.59
CA LEU A 495 7.14 -12.65 -12.00
C LEU A 495 6.15 -13.32 -12.96
N ALA A 496 5.59 -14.46 -12.56
CA ALA A 496 4.62 -15.22 -13.35
C ALA A 496 3.50 -15.74 -12.45
N PRO A 497 2.71 -14.82 -11.85
CA PRO A 497 1.60 -15.19 -10.96
C PRO A 497 0.60 -16.06 -11.71
N GLN A 498 -0.11 -16.93 -11.00
CA GLN A 498 -1.16 -17.74 -11.62
C GLN A 498 -2.47 -16.94 -11.64
N PHE A 499 -3.00 -16.73 -12.84
CA PHE A 499 -4.30 -16.16 -13.11
C PHE A 499 -5.37 -17.23 -12.81
N LEU A 500 -5.86 -17.26 -11.57
CA LEU A 500 -6.86 -18.24 -11.16
C LEU A 500 -8.27 -17.78 -11.60
N GLU A 501 -8.67 -18.12 -12.83
CA GLU A 501 -10.11 -18.13 -13.15
C GLU A 501 -10.82 -19.33 -12.50
N SER A 502 -10.09 -20.39 -12.13
CA SER A 502 -10.64 -21.47 -11.31
C SER A 502 -9.56 -22.14 -10.47
N ARG A 503 -9.38 -21.62 -9.25
CA ARG A 503 -9.15 -22.34 -7.98
C ARG A 503 -8.66 -21.35 -6.90
N PHE A 504 -9.60 -20.89 -6.08
CA PHE A 504 -9.40 -20.37 -4.72
C PHE A 504 -8.81 -18.96 -4.45
N ARG A 505 -8.09 -18.23 -5.33
CA ARG A 505 -7.66 -16.84 -5.02
C ARG A 505 -7.68 -15.84 -6.19
N SER A 506 -8.00 -14.57 -5.93
CA SER A 506 -7.81 -13.45 -6.90
C SER A 506 -6.35 -12.96 -6.94
N GLN A 507 -5.96 -12.18 -7.97
CA GLN A 507 -4.59 -11.63 -8.03
C GLN A 507 -4.31 -10.71 -6.83
N THR A 508 -5.32 -9.95 -6.43
CA THR A 508 -5.27 -9.01 -5.32
C THR A 508 -5.19 -9.72 -3.98
N GLU A 509 -5.91 -10.84 -3.82
CA GLU A 509 -5.83 -11.70 -2.65
C GLU A 509 -4.43 -12.31 -2.50
N GLU A 510 -3.86 -12.87 -3.59
CA GLU A 510 -2.50 -13.40 -3.58
C GLU A 510 -1.46 -12.32 -3.20
N ALA A 511 -1.52 -11.16 -3.84
CA ALA A 511 -0.60 -10.06 -3.54
C ALA A 511 -0.73 -9.56 -2.08
N SER A 512 -1.93 -9.62 -1.51
CA SER A 512 -2.19 -9.23 -0.12
C SER A 512 -1.65 -10.27 0.87
N ALA A 513 -1.86 -11.55 0.60
CA ALA A 513 -1.27 -12.64 1.38
C ALA A 513 0.27 -12.57 1.36
N GLY A 514 0.88 -12.34 0.20
CA GLY A 514 2.33 -12.21 0.06
C GLY A 514 2.90 -11.00 0.83
N ARG A 515 2.22 -9.85 0.78
CA ARG A 515 2.61 -8.66 1.57
C ARG A 515 2.56 -8.94 3.08
N GLN A 516 1.52 -9.62 3.54
CA GLN A 516 1.37 -9.96 4.94
C GLN A 516 2.44 -10.97 5.40
N ALA A 517 2.71 -12.00 4.60
CA ALA A 517 3.78 -12.95 4.84
C ALA A 517 5.13 -12.25 4.97
N MET A 518 5.49 -11.40 3.99
CA MET A 518 6.71 -10.60 4.03
C MET A 518 6.77 -9.73 5.28
N SER A 519 5.68 -9.06 5.63
CA SER A 519 5.61 -8.20 6.81
C SER A 519 5.96 -8.96 8.10
N ARG A 520 5.37 -10.16 8.28
CA ARG A 520 5.51 -11.02 9.48
C ARG A 520 6.88 -11.64 9.67
N VAL A 521 7.63 -11.86 8.58
CA VAL A 521 9.03 -12.32 8.62
C VAL A 521 10.05 -11.17 8.60
N GLY A 522 9.58 -9.92 8.62
CA GLY A 522 10.44 -8.73 8.65
C GLY A 522 10.91 -8.24 7.27
N GLY A 523 10.36 -8.76 6.18
CA GLY A 523 10.53 -8.24 4.82
C GLY A 523 9.80 -6.91 4.59
N ASN A 524 10.01 -6.25 3.45
CA ASN A 524 9.57 -4.87 3.24
C ASN A 524 8.41 -4.72 2.26
N ALA A 525 8.39 -5.50 1.18
CA ALA A 525 7.36 -5.43 0.16
C ALA A 525 7.19 -6.77 -0.57
N PHE A 526 6.03 -6.92 -1.18
CA PHE A 526 5.71 -7.98 -2.12
C PHE A 526 4.99 -7.37 -3.33
N SER A 527 5.33 -7.79 -4.54
CA SER A 527 4.64 -7.38 -5.76
C SER A 527 4.55 -8.51 -6.78
N SER A 528 3.54 -8.46 -7.64
CA SER A 528 3.37 -9.41 -8.74
C SER A 528 3.48 -8.69 -10.09
N ASP A 529 4.02 -9.38 -11.09
CA ASP A 529 4.14 -8.88 -12.47
C ASP A 529 3.03 -9.49 -13.34
N TRP A 530 2.19 -8.65 -13.94
CA TRP A 530 1.03 -9.09 -14.71
C TRP A 530 1.38 -9.65 -16.10
N MET A 531 2.53 -9.26 -16.69
CA MET A 531 2.82 -9.49 -18.12
C MET A 531 2.96 -10.97 -18.47
N PHE A 532 3.57 -11.73 -17.55
CA PHE A 532 3.82 -13.17 -17.71
C PHE A 532 2.90 -14.02 -16.82
N ALA A 533 1.75 -13.46 -16.42
CA ALA A 533 0.74 -14.20 -15.67
C ALA A 533 0.32 -15.49 -16.39
N ARG A 534 0.11 -16.56 -15.64
CA ARG A 534 -0.14 -17.90 -16.17
C ARG A 534 -1.59 -18.31 -15.99
N ASP A 535 -2.24 -18.81 -17.02
CA ASP A 535 -3.55 -19.45 -16.89
C ASP A 535 -3.44 -20.76 -16.07
N PRO A 536 -4.48 -21.24 -15.35
CA PRO A 536 -4.38 -22.48 -14.56
C PRO A 536 -4.01 -23.69 -15.43
N GLN A 537 -4.41 -23.71 -16.70
CA GLN A 537 -4.00 -24.76 -17.65
C GLN A 537 -2.50 -24.72 -17.95
N GLN A 538 -1.85 -23.56 -17.79
CA GLN A 538 -0.42 -23.37 -18.02
C GLN A 538 0.44 -23.85 -16.84
N ALA A 539 -0.16 -24.25 -15.72
CA ALA A 539 0.58 -24.80 -14.58
C ALA A 539 1.32 -26.11 -14.93
N THR A 540 0.85 -26.86 -15.92
CA THR A 540 1.44 -28.15 -16.36
C THR A 540 2.28 -28.04 -17.62
N TYR A 541 2.48 -26.82 -18.15
CA TYR A 541 3.22 -26.62 -19.39
C TYR A 541 4.70 -26.93 -19.20
N SER A 542 5.31 -27.54 -20.22
CA SER A 542 6.77 -27.60 -20.36
C SER A 542 7.38 -26.22 -20.62
N VAL A 543 8.70 -26.07 -20.44
CA VAL A 543 9.45 -24.83 -20.74
C VAL A 543 9.10 -24.28 -22.13
N SER A 544 9.17 -25.12 -23.17
CA SER A 544 8.90 -24.71 -24.55
C SER A 544 7.46 -24.25 -24.78
N GLN A 545 6.49 -24.92 -24.16
CA GLN A 545 5.07 -24.54 -24.26
C GLN A 545 4.80 -23.20 -23.57
N LEU A 546 5.38 -22.99 -22.39
CA LEU A 546 5.20 -21.74 -21.64
C LEU A 546 5.87 -20.56 -22.35
N LEU A 547 7.09 -20.74 -22.85
CA LEU A 547 7.77 -19.73 -23.65
C LEU A 547 6.99 -19.40 -24.94
N ALA A 548 6.40 -20.39 -25.61
CA ALA A 548 5.57 -20.14 -26.79
C ALA A 548 4.31 -19.33 -26.45
N ALA A 549 3.64 -19.65 -25.33
CA ALA A 549 2.47 -18.93 -24.85
C ALA A 549 2.81 -17.46 -24.50
N TRP A 550 3.88 -17.23 -23.74
CA TRP A 550 4.35 -15.88 -23.43
C TRP A 550 4.78 -15.13 -24.68
N ASN A 551 5.48 -15.78 -25.63
CA ASN A 551 5.89 -15.15 -26.87
C ASN A 551 4.70 -14.68 -27.71
N THR A 552 3.63 -15.47 -27.74
CA THR A 552 2.38 -15.11 -28.41
C THR A 552 1.73 -13.89 -27.75
N ARG A 553 1.66 -13.86 -26.40
CA ARG A 553 1.11 -12.72 -25.65
C ARG A 553 1.92 -11.44 -25.85
N THR A 554 3.24 -11.56 -25.96
CA THR A 554 4.13 -10.43 -26.24
C THR A 554 4.27 -10.11 -27.73
N GLU A 555 3.41 -10.64 -28.59
CA GLU A 555 3.45 -10.40 -30.05
C GLU A 555 4.84 -10.66 -30.67
N GLY A 556 5.55 -11.68 -30.18
CA GLY A 556 6.88 -12.08 -30.65
C GLY A 556 8.07 -11.40 -29.96
N GLN A 557 7.84 -10.52 -28.96
CA GLN A 557 8.88 -9.72 -28.31
C GLN A 557 9.46 -10.33 -27.02
N LEU A 558 9.17 -11.60 -26.71
CA LEU A 558 9.54 -12.22 -25.43
C LEU A 558 11.03 -12.13 -25.11
N ARG A 559 11.87 -12.33 -26.12
CA ARG A 559 13.34 -12.35 -25.98
C ARG A 559 13.89 -11.02 -25.46
N GLU A 560 13.22 -9.92 -25.78
CA GLU A 560 13.61 -8.58 -25.33
C GLU A 560 12.91 -8.23 -24.03
N LEU A 561 11.59 -8.47 -23.94
CA LEU A 561 10.77 -8.05 -22.80
C LEU A 561 11.04 -8.83 -21.50
N LEU A 562 11.30 -10.13 -21.55
CA LEU A 562 11.46 -10.93 -20.33
C LEU A 562 12.73 -10.56 -19.54
N PRO A 563 13.95 -10.56 -20.14
CA PRO A 563 15.14 -10.08 -19.44
C PRO A 563 14.99 -8.62 -18.98
N TRP A 564 14.29 -7.81 -19.77
CA TRP A 564 14.05 -6.41 -19.48
C TRP A 564 13.13 -6.18 -18.27
N ARG A 565 12.00 -6.89 -18.16
CA ARG A 565 11.11 -6.81 -16.98
C ARG A 565 11.86 -7.19 -15.70
N ILE A 566 12.75 -8.19 -15.78
CA ILE A 566 13.62 -8.58 -14.65
C ILE A 566 14.64 -7.48 -14.35
N ALA A 567 15.33 -6.94 -15.37
CA ALA A 567 16.28 -5.85 -15.20
C ALA A 567 15.64 -4.59 -14.57
N ARG A 568 14.39 -4.30 -14.94
CA ARG A 568 13.57 -3.25 -14.32
C ARG A 568 13.37 -3.49 -12.83
N GLN A 569 13.05 -4.71 -12.39
CA GLN A 569 12.96 -5.04 -10.95
C GLN A 569 14.30 -4.81 -10.23
N ILE A 570 15.42 -5.17 -10.87
CA ILE A 570 16.76 -4.97 -10.31
C ILE A 570 17.08 -3.47 -10.16
N ARG A 571 16.81 -2.64 -11.18
CA ARG A 571 17.05 -1.19 -11.10
C ARG A 571 16.10 -0.47 -10.15
N MET A 572 14.89 -0.97 -10.00
CA MET A 572 13.87 -0.44 -9.10
C MET A 572 14.23 -0.69 -7.63
N TRP A 573 14.55 -1.94 -7.28
CA TRP A 573 14.84 -2.32 -5.89
C TRP A 573 16.30 -2.17 -5.48
N ARG A 574 17.22 -2.14 -6.46
CA ARG A 574 18.67 -2.07 -6.28
C ARG A 574 19.20 -3.12 -5.29
N PRO A 575 18.89 -4.42 -5.49
CA PRO A 575 19.32 -5.48 -4.59
C PRO A 575 20.81 -5.74 -4.71
N ALA A 576 21.45 -6.11 -3.62
CA ALA A 576 22.81 -6.63 -3.70
C ALA A 576 22.84 -8.14 -3.95
N VAL A 577 21.82 -8.86 -3.47
CA VAL A 577 21.64 -10.30 -3.63
C VAL A 577 20.29 -10.60 -4.27
N ILE A 578 20.27 -11.49 -5.24
CA ILE A 578 19.03 -12.06 -5.78
C ILE A 578 18.92 -13.52 -5.35
N VAL A 579 17.74 -13.91 -4.85
CA VAL A 579 17.39 -15.29 -4.50
C VAL A 579 16.30 -15.74 -5.46
N VAL A 580 16.54 -16.80 -6.24
CA VAL A 580 15.50 -17.46 -7.03
C VAL A 580 15.00 -18.65 -6.23
N GLN A 581 13.74 -18.59 -5.81
CA GLN A 581 13.11 -19.62 -5.01
C GLN A 581 12.19 -20.48 -5.87
N ARG A 582 12.52 -21.76 -5.95
CA ARG A 582 11.70 -22.80 -6.59
C ARG A 582 10.56 -23.21 -5.67
N SER A 583 9.38 -23.47 -6.24
CA SER A 583 8.26 -24.11 -5.57
C SER A 583 8.37 -25.65 -5.52
N GLY A 584 9.25 -26.24 -6.35
CA GLY A 584 9.54 -27.67 -6.37
C GLY A 584 10.63 -28.04 -7.38
N GLU A 585 10.93 -29.33 -7.50
CA GLU A 585 11.99 -29.82 -8.41
C GLU A 585 11.68 -29.50 -9.88
N GLN A 586 10.42 -29.62 -10.28
CA GLN A 586 9.95 -29.39 -11.65
C GLN A 586 9.37 -27.98 -11.87
N ASP A 587 9.84 -26.98 -11.11
CA ASP A 587 9.38 -25.59 -11.29
C ASP A 587 9.94 -24.98 -12.60
N VAL A 588 9.14 -25.09 -13.66
CA VAL A 588 9.43 -24.58 -15.01
C VAL A 588 9.65 -23.07 -15.03
N VAL A 589 8.94 -22.31 -14.20
CA VAL A 589 9.11 -20.85 -14.15
C VAL A 589 10.46 -20.51 -13.53
N ALA A 590 10.80 -21.14 -12.40
CA ALA A 590 12.09 -20.91 -11.77
C ALA A 590 13.26 -21.35 -12.67
N GLU A 591 13.08 -22.40 -13.48
CA GLU A 591 14.04 -22.80 -14.51
C GLU A 591 14.25 -21.71 -15.57
N ILE A 592 13.16 -21.17 -16.15
CA ILE A 592 13.24 -20.07 -17.12
C ILE A 592 13.91 -18.84 -16.50
N LEU A 593 13.51 -18.46 -15.27
CA LEU A 593 14.09 -17.33 -14.57
C LEU A 593 15.59 -17.52 -14.38
N THR A 594 16.03 -18.71 -13.96
CA THR A 594 17.46 -19.03 -13.76
C THR A 594 18.26 -18.88 -15.06
N GLN A 595 17.69 -19.28 -16.20
CA GLN A 595 18.34 -19.15 -17.51
C GLN A 595 18.42 -17.70 -18.00
N VAL A 596 17.40 -16.89 -17.72
CA VAL A 596 17.31 -15.50 -18.21
C VAL A 596 18.07 -14.51 -17.31
N LEU A 597 18.20 -14.83 -16.02
CA LEU A 597 18.73 -13.92 -15.01
C LEU A 597 20.14 -13.36 -15.31
N PRO A 598 21.12 -14.13 -15.84
CA PRO A 598 22.42 -13.56 -16.22
C PRO A 598 22.31 -12.43 -17.26
N ALA A 599 21.43 -12.58 -18.25
CA ALA A 599 21.19 -11.54 -19.25
C ALA A 599 20.51 -10.32 -18.62
N ALA A 600 19.53 -10.53 -17.73
CA ALA A 600 18.87 -9.45 -17.01
C ALA A 600 19.81 -8.70 -16.06
N VAL A 601 20.73 -9.39 -15.38
CA VAL A 601 21.75 -8.76 -14.50
C VAL A 601 22.71 -7.91 -15.31
N ARG A 602 23.21 -8.40 -16.46
CA ARG A 602 24.01 -7.58 -17.38
C ARG A 602 23.26 -6.36 -17.86
N MET A 603 22.00 -6.56 -18.24
CA MET A 603 21.13 -5.46 -18.68
C MET A 603 20.89 -4.47 -17.54
N ALA A 604 20.74 -4.90 -16.29
CA ALA A 604 20.59 -3.98 -15.18
C ALA A 604 21.84 -3.11 -14.95
N ALA A 605 23.03 -3.65 -15.20
CA ALA A 605 24.32 -2.99 -14.97
C ALA A 605 24.75 -2.00 -16.07
N GLN A 606 24.16 -2.04 -17.26
CA GLN A 606 24.59 -1.22 -18.41
C GLN A 606 23.69 0.00 -18.63
N PRO A 607 24.19 1.25 -18.73
CA PRO A 607 23.34 2.44 -18.86
C PRO A 607 22.30 2.38 -19.98
N ASP A 608 22.69 1.92 -21.18
CA ASP A 608 21.89 2.01 -22.42
C ASP A 608 21.30 0.67 -22.91
N SER A 609 21.39 -0.41 -22.13
CA SER A 609 21.03 -1.77 -22.60
C SER A 609 19.53 -2.06 -22.63
N VAL A 610 18.71 -1.06 -22.38
CA VAL A 610 17.28 -1.18 -22.17
C VAL A 610 16.61 -0.79 -23.49
N ALA A 611 16.20 -1.80 -24.29
CA ALA A 611 15.68 -1.58 -25.65
C ALA A 611 14.58 -0.50 -25.68
N GLY A 612 14.81 0.55 -26.46
CA GLY A 612 13.86 1.67 -26.63
C GLY A 612 13.93 2.78 -25.59
N LEU A 613 14.68 2.62 -24.49
CA LEU A 613 14.85 3.64 -23.46
C LEU A 613 16.22 4.32 -23.61
N SER A 614 16.22 5.62 -23.90
CA SER A 614 17.43 6.44 -24.03
C SER A 614 17.47 7.54 -22.96
N GLY A 615 18.68 7.93 -22.53
CA GLY A 615 18.89 9.02 -21.60
C GLY A 615 18.41 8.74 -20.16
N SER A 616 17.72 9.69 -19.55
CA SER A 616 17.29 9.64 -18.13
C SER A 616 16.24 8.58 -17.82
N LEU A 617 15.54 8.02 -18.83
CA LEU A 617 14.43 7.08 -18.66
C LEU A 617 14.87 5.63 -18.45
N ALA A 618 16.12 5.29 -18.74
CA ALA A 618 16.66 3.95 -18.46
C ALA A 618 16.81 3.70 -16.94
N GLY A 619 16.73 4.75 -16.11
CA GLY A 619 17.07 4.69 -14.68
C GLY A 619 18.58 4.46 -14.47
N GLN A 620 19.04 4.56 -13.23
CA GLN A 620 20.46 4.36 -12.95
C GLN A 620 20.84 2.88 -13.05
N PRO A 621 21.98 2.55 -13.70
CA PRO A 621 22.47 1.19 -13.77
C PRO A 621 22.75 0.66 -12.36
N TRP A 622 22.59 -0.65 -12.19
CA TRP A 622 22.79 -1.31 -10.91
C TRP A 622 23.47 -2.68 -11.06
N GLN A 623 24.54 -2.88 -10.29
CA GLN A 623 25.30 -4.13 -10.27
C GLN A 623 24.84 -5.01 -9.10
N VAL A 624 24.43 -6.24 -9.42
CA VAL A 624 24.15 -7.28 -8.44
C VAL A 624 25.45 -7.95 -8.02
N SER A 625 25.65 -8.16 -6.72
CA SER A 625 26.86 -8.79 -6.19
C SER A 625 26.79 -10.30 -6.22
N ARG A 626 25.59 -10.88 -6.09
CA ARG A 626 25.43 -12.33 -5.98
C ARG A 626 24.03 -12.78 -6.40
N VAL A 627 23.96 -13.92 -7.07
CA VAL A 627 22.72 -14.62 -7.38
C VAL A 627 22.78 -16.01 -6.74
N VAL A 628 21.71 -16.41 -6.05
CA VAL A 628 21.57 -17.77 -5.50
C VAL A 628 20.24 -18.38 -5.93
N VAL A 629 20.22 -19.69 -6.11
CA VAL A 629 19.04 -20.45 -6.55
C VAL A 629 18.81 -21.58 -5.57
N SER A 630 17.55 -21.79 -5.17
CA SER A 630 17.21 -22.92 -4.28
C SER A 630 17.37 -24.25 -4.99
N THR A 631 17.75 -25.29 -4.25
CA THR A 631 17.94 -26.66 -4.74
C THR A 631 17.34 -27.68 -3.77
N SER A 632 16.81 -28.77 -4.31
CA SER A 632 16.22 -29.88 -3.55
C SER A 632 17.25 -30.92 -3.10
N SER A 633 18.46 -30.89 -3.67
CA SER A 633 19.48 -31.91 -3.40
C SER A 633 20.38 -31.51 -2.24
N ASP A 634 20.61 -32.44 -1.30
CA ASP A 634 21.60 -32.35 -0.20
C ASP A 634 23.06 -32.42 -0.69
N VAL A 635 23.29 -32.14 -1.99
CA VAL A 635 24.60 -31.83 -2.55
C VAL A 635 25.22 -30.75 -1.68
N ALA A 636 26.50 -30.88 -1.33
CA ALA A 636 27.25 -30.01 -0.43
C ALA A 636 27.09 -28.53 -0.79
N THR A 637 25.99 -27.94 -0.33
CA THR A 637 25.56 -26.60 -0.68
C THR A 637 26.09 -25.65 0.37
N PRO A 638 26.67 -24.52 -0.06
CA PRO A 638 27.34 -23.59 0.82
C PRO A 638 26.42 -22.85 1.80
N LEU A 639 25.13 -22.74 1.45
CA LEU A 639 24.16 -21.89 2.13
C LEU A 639 22.96 -22.74 2.54
N ARG A 640 22.79 -22.89 3.86
CA ARG A 640 21.74 -23.71 4.48
C ARG A 640 20.96 -22.86 5.46
N PHE A 641 19.63 -22.95 5.38
CA PHE A 641 18.72 -22.32 6.33
C PHE A 641 17.81 -23.40 6.91
N THR A 642 17.84 -23.55 8.23
CA THR A 642 17.09 -24.57 8.96
C THR A 642 15.93 -23.94 9.73
N SER A 643 14.89 -24.73 10.00
CA SER A 643 13.75 -24.36 10.86
C SER A 643 14.12 -24.31 12.36
N GLN A 644 15.31 -24.77 12.73
CA GLN A 644 15.77 -24.85 14.12
C GLN A 644 16.64 -23.66 14.55
N THR A 645 16.96 -22.74 13.64
CA THR A 645 17.79 -21.57 13.98
C THR A 645 17.06 -20.71 15.02
N LEU A 646 17.72 -20.49 16.16
CA LEU A 646 17.25 -19.55 17.17
C LEU A 646 17.50 -18.11 16.69
N LEU A 647 16.44 -17.30 16.68
CA LEU A 647 16.46 -15.90 16.31
C LEU A 647 16.45 -15.07 17.60
N ASN A 648 17.64 -14.75 18.11
CA ASN A 648 17.81 -14.16 19.45
C ASN A 648 17.05 -12.84 19.64
N ARG A 649 17.00 -11.97 18.63
CA ARG A 649 16.26 -10.71 18.73
C ARG A 649 14.76 -10.91 18.64
N LEU A 650 14.33 -11.92 17.88
CA LEU A 650 12.92 -12.26 17.73
C LEU A 650 12.40 -13.16 18.88
N ALA A 651 13.30 -13.69 19.72
CA ALA A 651 13.00 -14.59 20.83
C ALA A 651 12.15 -15.82 20.41
N THR A 652 12.46 -16.37 19.24
CA THR A 652 11.74 -17.51 18.63
C THR A 652 12.65 -18.27 17.68
N THR A 653 12.15 -19.32 17.02
CA THR A 653 12.89 -20.04 15.96
C THR A 653 12.35 -19.67 14.58
N THR A 654 13.18 -19.87 13.56
CA THR A 654 12.78 -19.75 12.15
C THR A 654 11.55 -20.60 11.83
N GLY A 655 11.47 -21.83 12.34
CA GLY A 655 10.36 -22.74 12.11
C GLY A 655 9.03 -22.27 12.74
N LEU A 656 9.07 -21.67 13.93
CA LEU A 656 7.86 -21.14 14.57
C LEU A 656 7.29 -19.93 13.81
N ILE A 657 8.16 -19.01 13.37
CA ILE A 657 7.72 -17.88 12.54
C ILE A 657 7.20 -18.37 11.18
N ALA A 658 7.93 -19.27 10.52
CA ALA A 658 7.54 -19.79 9.21
C ALA A 658 6.18 -20.51 9.29
N GLY A 659 6.00 -21.41 10.25
CA GLY A 659 4.74 -22.15 10.43
C GLY A 659 3.54 -21.24 10.68
N ALA A 660 3.70 -20.17 11.47
CA ALA A 660 2.63 -19.20 11.70
C ALA A 660 2.23 -18.43 10.42
N VAL A 661 3.16 -18.27 9.48
CA VAL A 661 2.89 -17.61 8.19
C VAL A 661 2.34 -18.60 7.15
N GLU A 662 2.78 -19.85 7.15
CA GLU A 662 2.24 -20.92 6.29
C GLU A 662 0.75 -21.16 6.54
N GLU A 663 0.32 -21.10 7.81
CA GLU A 663 -1.10 -21.21 8.18
C GLU A 663 -1.97 -20.12 7.52
N ILE A 664 -1.43 -18.90 7.37
CA ILE A 664 -2.08 -17.78 6.67
C ILE A 664 -2.10 -18.01 5.16
N LEU A 665 -1.03 -18.57 4.61
CA LEU A 665 -0.92 -18.83 3.18
C LEU A 665 -1.79 -20.00 2.71
N MET A 666 -2.32 -20.84 3.62
CA MET A 666 -3.11 -22.05 3.34
C MET A 666 -2.40 -23.08 2.46
N SER A 667 -1.07 -23.21 2.55
CA SER A 667 -0.36 -24.25 1.79
C SER A 667 -0.87 -25.63 2.25
N ALA A 668 -1.35 -26.46 1.31
CA ALA A 668 -2.00 -27.75 1.58
C ALA A 668 -1.13 -28.81 2.29
N ALA A 669 0.12 -28.45 2.58
CA ALA A 669 0.92 -29.00 3.65
C ALA A 669 1.82 -27.85 4.15
N PRO A 670 2.20 -27.79 5.44
CA PRO A 670 3.47 -27.17 5.78
C PRO A 670 4.50 -27.93 4.92
N ALA A 671 5.12 -27.27 3.95
CA ALA A 671 6.16 -27.88 3.14
C ALA A 671 7.36 -28.10 4.07
N ASP A 672 7.26 -29.18 4.85
CA ASP A 672 8.14 -29.64 5.89
C ASP A 672 8.67 -28.56 6.85
N LEU A 673 8.05 -28.46 8.03
CA LEU A 673 8.67 -27.90 9.26
C LEU A 673 10.05 -28.54 9.62
N ARG A 674 10.53 -29.49 8.80
CA ARG A 674 11.78 -30.25 8.93
C ARG A 674 12.76 -30.07 7.75
N GLN A 675 12.43 -29.32 6.70
CA GLN A 675 13.33 -29.19 5.54
C GLN A 675 14.39 -28.11 5.75
N GLU A 676 15.66 -28.49 5.56
CA GLU A 676 16.74 -27.54 5.31
C GLU A 676 16.55 -26.95 3.91
N ASN A 677 16.50 -25.62 3.82
CA ASN A 677 16.52 -24.94 2.52
C ASN A 677 17.98 -24.78 2.07
N HIS A 678 18.28 -25.38 0.93
CA HIS A 678 19.61 -25.36 0.33
C HIS A 678 19.67 -24.40 -0.84
N TYR A 679 20.77 -23.63 -0.93
CA TYR A 679 21.02 -22.70 -2.02
C TYR A 679 22.40 -22.91 -2.61
N HIS A 680 22.51 -22.81 -3.93
CA HIS A 680 23.77 -22.74 -4.64
C HIS A 680 23.93 -21.37 -5.29
N VAL A 681 25.19 -20.94 -5.46
CA VAL A 681 25.51 -19.68 -6.13
C VAL A 681 25.46 -19.91 -7.63
N LEU A 682 24.75 -19.04 -8.34
CA LEU A 682 24.77 -19.00 -9.81
C LEU A 682 25.98 -18.13 -10.22
N PRO A 683 26.98 -18.67 -10.92
CA PRO A 683 28.17 -17.91 -11.28
C PRO A 683 27.80 -16.75 -12.21
N LEU A 684 28.22 -15.54 -11.84
CA LEU A 684 28.15 -14.37 -12.71
C LEU A 684 29.47 -14.22 -13.47
N GLU A 685 29.44 -13.69 -14.69
CA GLU A 685 30.67 -13.48 -15.51
C GLU A 685 31.73 -12.61 -14.82
N SER A 686 31.36 -11.85 -13.78
CA SER A 686 32.25 -11.03 -12.96
C SER A 686 32.92 -11.78 -11.80
N ASP A 687 32.56 -13.05 -11.54
CA ASP A 687 33.09 -13.80 -10.41
C ASP A 687 34.51 -14.32 -10.70
N GLN A 688 35.49 -13.82 -9.95
CA GLN A 688 36.81 -14.46 -9.83
C GLN A 688 36.64 -15.80 -9.09
N PRO A 689 37.38 -16.87 -9.45
CA PRO A 689 37.32 -18.14 -8.73
C PRO A 689 37.70 -17.94 -7.26
N GLU A 690 36.83 -18.37 -6.35
CA GLU A 690 37.00 -18.16 -4.91
C GLU A 690 37.98 -19.18 -4.30
N ASP A 691 39.13 -18.68 -3.84
CA ASP A 691 40.07 -19.43 -2.98
C ASP A 691 39.62 -19.33 -1.50
N SER A 692 38.58 -20.07 -1.11
CA SER A 692 38.31 -20.28 0.33
C SER A 692 37.57 -21.59 0.60
N ALA A 693 38.12 -22.39 1.51
CA ALA A 693 37.58 -23.70 1.93
C ALA A 693 36.27 -23.63 2.75
N THR A 694 35.73 -22.43 2.98
CA THR A 694 34.45 -22.23 3.67
C THR A 694 33.65 -21.17 2.93
N PRO A 695 32.48 -21.49 2.40
CA PRO A 695 31.70 -20.52 1.65
C PRO A 695 31.10 -19.46 2.58
N PRO A 696 31.25 -18.16 2.28
CA PRO A 696 30.73 -17.11 3.15
C PRO A 696 29.19 -17.07 3.11
N GLY A 697 28.57 -16.87 4.28
CA GLY A 697 27.11 -16.73 4.43
C GLY A 697 26.49 -15.71 3.46
N LEU A 698 25.18 -15.82 3.21
CA LEU A 698 24.48 -15.14 2.11
C LEU A 698 24.82 -13.65 1.99
N MET A 699 24.86 -12.96 3.14
CA MET A 699 25.05 -11.50 3.24
C MET A 699 26.48 -11.07 3.64
N VAL A 700 27.43 -11.99 3.81
CA VAL A 700 28.76 -11.73 4.42
C VAL A 700 29.61 -10.72 3.63
N ARG A 701 29.42 -10.61 2.32
CA ARG A 701 30.13 -9.62 1.47
C ARG A 701 29.41 -8.27 1.34
N LEU A 702 28.21 -8.15 1.90
CA LEU A 702 27.53 -6.86 1.97
C LEU A 702 28.17 -6.05 3.09
N ARG A 703 29.13 -5.17 2.73
CA ARG A 703 29.72 -4.18 3.64
C ARG A 703 28.74 -3.05 4.01
N THR A 704 27.46 -3.37 4.16
CA THR A 704 26.43 -2.40 4.57
C THR A 704 26.40 -2.35 6.10
N THR A 705 26.74 -1.19 6.65
CA THR A 705 26.67 -0.93 8.09
C THR A 705 25.22 -1.03 8.58
N ILE A 706 25.02 -1.40 9.84
CA ILE A 706 23.69 -1.36 10.48
C ILE A 706 23.17 0.08 10.43
N GLY A 707 21.92 0.28 10.00
CA GLY A 707 21.31 1.59 9.81
C GLY A 707 21.58 2.25 8.46
N ALA A 708 22.28 1.58 7.53
CA ALA A 708 22.53 2.05 6.18
C ALA A 708 21.29 1.92 5.25
N ASP A 709 21.51 2.24 3.96
CA ASP A 709 20.57 2.17 2.85
C ASP A 709 19.82 0.83 2.75
N ALA A 710 20.52 -0.30 2.89
CA ALA A 710 19.98 -1.65 2.67
C ALA A 710 19.80 -2.47 3.96
N ARG A 711 20.18 -1.94 5.12
CA ARG A 711 20.11 -2.63 6.42
C ARG A 711 19.61 -1.71 7.52
N ARG A 712 18.52 -2.08 8.17
CA ARG A 712 17.91 -1.32 9.28
C ARG A 712 18.77 -1.37 10.54
N SER A 713 18.51 -0.44 11.45
CA SER A 713 19.00 -0.54 12.82
C SER A 713 18.28 -1.68 13.54
N VAL A 714 19.03 -2.58 14.17
CA VAL A 714 18.47 -3.70 14.94
C VAL A 714 18.68 -3.48 16.43
N VAL A 715 17.81 -4.06 17.26
CA VAL A 715 17.99 -4.02 18.72
C VAL A 715 19.34 -4.68 19.06
N PRO A 716 20.20 -4.05 19.88
CA PRO A 716 21.40 -4.68 20.38
C PRO A 716 21.05 -5.93 21.19
N LEU A 717 21.77 -7.03 20.97
CA LEU A 717 21.68 -8.18 21.87
C LEU A 717 22.47 -7.84 23.13
N PHE A 718 21.86 -8.01 24.30
CA PHE A 718 22.59 -7.91 25.57
C PHE A 718 23.52 -9.12 25.73
N PRO A 719 24.64 -9.00 26.48
CA PRO A 719 25.56 -10.11 26.72
C PRO A 719 24.91 -11.36 27.31
N GLU A 720 23.81 -11.20 28.05
CA GLU A 720 23.04 -12.31 28.63
C GLU A 720 22.11 -13.02 27.62
N GLN A 721 21.92 -12.43 26.43
CA GLN A 721 21.12 -12.98 25.32
C GLN A 721 21.97 -13.63 24.20
N LEU A 722 23.29 -13.50 24.29
CA LEU A 722 24.28 -14.12 23.41
C LEU A 722 24.80 -15.41 24.05
#